data_AF-A0A3R0BAC0-F1
#
_entry.id   AF-A0A3R0BAC0-F1
#
_cell.length_a   1.000
_cell.length_b   1.000
_cell.length_c   1.000
_cell.angle_alpha   90.00
_cell.angle_beta   90.00
_cell.angle_gamma   90.00
#
_symmetry.space_group_name_H-M   'P 1'
#
loop_
_entity.id
_entity.type
_entity.pdbx_description
1 polymer ?
#
loop_
_entity_poly.entity_id
_entity_poly.type
_entity_poly.pdbx_seq_one_letter_code
_entity_poly.pdbx_strand_id
1 'polypeptide(L)'
;MLRMTPIASAVLLLLLGIDAHAAEETFDTNFMMGGMKGERVSDFRLDDNQPLPGQYDIDIYVNKQWRGKYDITVKDNPDDTCLSRDALTRLGINIQALDKQNECPTLKQAVQGGSYAWNIGTFRLDLSVPQAFVDELEQGYVPPENWDRGINAFYTSYYASQYYSDYKDSGNSKSTYARFTSGLNLLGWQLHSDASYNKTDDSSGEWKSNTLYLERGIPQILGTLRAGDMYTSSDIFDAVRFRGVRLYRDMQMLPNSKQNFTPLVQGIAQSNALVTIEQNGFVVYQKEVPPGPFSIADLQLAGGGADLDVSIKEADGSVTTYLVPYAAVPNMLQPGVSKYDFAAGRSHIEGASNQTDFAQMSYQYGLNNLLTLYGGTMLADNYNAFTLGTGWNTRIGAISVDMTQSHSKQDNGDVFDGQSYQIAYNKYLTQTATRFGLAAYRYSSRDYRTFNDHVWANNKDSYDRDENDVYDIADYYQNDFGRKNSFSANVSQSLPQGWGSVSLSTLWRDYWGRSGNSKDYQLSYSNSWQRISYTFSASQTYDEDHHEDKRFNVFISIPFDWGDDISAPRRHLYVSNSTTFDDDGFASNNTGLSGTAGSRDQFNYGVNLSHQRQDSETTAGGNLTWNAPVATLNGSYSQSSKYTQTGGSISGGLVAWSGGVNLANRLSETFAVMHAPGLEGAYVNGQKYRTTNRNGVVVYDGLTPYRENHLMLDVSNTNSETDLQGNRRNTAPYRGAVVLATFDTDQRKPWYIRAQRPDGSPLTFGYEVEDIHGHNIGVVGQGSQLFIRTNEVPPEINVAIDKQQGLSCSITFGKTIDESKVYICR
;
A
#
# COMPACT_ATOMS: atom_id res chain seq x y z
N MET A 1 -44.24 20.84 56.36
CA MET A 1 -43.42 20.08 57.32
C MET A 1 -44.00 18.67 57.43
N LEU A 2 -43.49 17.72 56.66
CA LEU A 2 -43.89 16.32 56.78
C LEU A 2 -43.17 15.69 57.97
N ARG A 3 -43.93 15.22 58.96
CA ARG A 3 -43.41 14.50 60.13
C ARG A 3 -42.99 13.10 59.71
N MET A 4 -41.69 12.88 59.50
CA MET A 4 -41.13 11.53 59.43
C MET A 4 -41.35 10.83 60.77
N THR A 5 -41.92 9.63 60.74
CA THR A 5 -42.13 8.80 61.92
C THR A 5 -40.80 8.17 62.37
N PRO A 6 -40.62 7.86 63.66
CA PRO A 6 -39.39 7.24 64.18
C PRO A 6 -39.07 5.89 63.51
N ILE A 7 -40.09 5.18 63.02
CA ILE A 7 -39.93 3.94 62.26
C ILE A 7 -39.31 4.19 60.88
N ALA A 8 -39.71 5.28 60.20
CA ALA A 8 -39.13 5.63 58.90
C ALA A 8 -37.65 6.06 59.03
N SER A 9 -37.28 6.70 60.14
CA SER A 9 -35.88 7.06 60.43
C SER A 9 -35.04 5.83 60.78
N ALA A 10 -35.61 4.86 61.50
CA ALA A 10 -34.93 3.59 61.80
C ALA A 10 -34.71 2.74 60.55
N VAL A 11 -35.67 2.70 59.61
CA VAL A 11 -35.51 2.00 58.33
C VAL A 11 -34.46 2.69 57.45
N LEU A 12 -34.39 4.03 57.42
CA LEU A 12 -33.33 4.76 56.70
C LEU A 12 -31.93 4.52 57.30
N LEU A 13 -31.83 4.44 58.62
CA LEU A 13 -30.56 4.12 59.32
C LEU A 13 -30.15 2.65 59.14
N LEU A 14 -31.11 1.72 59.04
CA LEU A 14 -30.85 0.32 58.70
C LEU A 14 -30.44 0.13 57.23
N LEU A 15 -30.90 0.98 56.31
CA LEU A 15 -30.49 0.96 54.90
C LEU A 15 -29.11 1.61 54.68
N LEU A 16 -28.67 2.52 55.56
CA LEU A 16 -27.34 3.15 55.51
C LEU A 16 -26.23 2.34 56.22
N GLY A 17 -26.59 1.29 56.98
CA GLY A 17 -25.65 0.43 57.70
C GLY A 17 -25.34 -0.89 57.01
N ILE A 18 -25.83 -1.11 55.79
CA ILE A 18 -25.47 -2.27 54.99
C ILE A 18 -24.25 -1.86 54.18
N ASP A 19 -23.05 -2.20 54.66
CA ASP A 19 -21.90 -2.31 53.77
C ASP A 19 -22.27 -3.32 52.69
N ALA A 20 -22.71 -2.80 51.55
CA ALA A 20 -22.80 -3.58 50.34
C ALA A 20 -21.36 -3.91 49.94
N HIS A 21 -20.83 -5.01 50.48
CA HIS A 21 -19.76 -5.72 49.83
C HIS A 21 -20.33 -6.16 48.48
N ALA A 22 -20.06 -5.37 47.44
CA ALA A 22 -20.15 -5.88 46.08
C ALA A 22 -19.29 -7.14 46.06
N ALA A 23 -19.94 -8.30 46.02
CA ALA A 23 -19.25 -9.52 45.71
C ALA A 23 -18.56 -9.28 44.36
N GLU A 24 -17.27 -9.56 44.31
CA GLU A 24 -16.46 -9.55 43.09
C GLU A 24 -17.27 -10.25 41.98
N GLU A 25 -17.34 -9.67 40.77
CA GLU A 25 -18.12 -10.26 39.67
C GLU A 25 -17.53 -11.64 39.31
N THR A 26 -18.04 -12.69 39.96
CA THR A 26 -17.65 -14.06 39.67
C THR A 26 -18.59 -14.66 38.64
N PHE A 27 -18.03 -15.29 37.62
CA PHE A 27 -18.77 -16.03 36.59
C PHE A 27 -19.66 -17.11 37.24
N ASP A 28 -20.92 -17.26 36.82
CA ASP A 28 -21.80 -18.32 37.33
C ASP A 28 -21.39 -19.67 36.75
N THR A 29 -20.58 -20.39 37.50
CA THR A 29 -20.06 -21.69 37.13
C THR A 29 -21.12 -22.80 37.12
N ASN A 30 -22.35 -22.54 37.56
CA ASN A 30 -23.44 -23.54 37.51
C ASN A 30 -23.88 -23.87 36.08
N PHE A 31 -23.64 -22.96 35.14
CA PHE A 31 -23.89 -23.19 33.71
C PHE A 31 -22.72 -23.90 33.01
N MET A 32 -21.59 -24.07 33.68
CA MET A 32 -20.43 -24.81 33.16
C MET A 32 -20.61 -26.31 33.45
N MET A 33 -20.77 -27.12 32.42
CA MET A 33 -20.93 -28.56 32.53
C MET A 33 -19.60 -29.23 32.91
N GLY A 34 -19.55 -29.97 34.03
CA GLY A 34 -18.36 -30.70 34.50
C GLY A 34 -17.95 -30.34 35.92
N GLY A 35 -16.68 -30.56 36.28
CA GLY A 35 -16.13 -30.38 37.62
C GLY A 35 -16.07 -28.93 38.14
N MET A 36 -16.51 -27.94 37.35
CA MET A 36 -16.60 -26.53 37.76
C MET A 36 -17.95 -26.13 38.35
N LYS A 37 -18.97 -27.00 38.28
CA LYS A 37 -20.33 -26.67 38.72
C LYS A 37 -20.37 -26.34 40.21
N GLY A 38 -20.56 -25.06 40.55
CA GLY A 38 -20.63 -24.58 41.93
C GLY A 38 -19.30 -24.14 42.54
N GLU A 39 -18.20 -24.19 41.77
CA GLU A 39 -16.91 -23.64 42.18
C GLU A 39 -16.92 -22.11 42.12
N ARG A 40 -16.40 -21.46 43.17
CA ARG A 40 -16.19 -20.01 43.19
C ARG A 40 -14.82 -19.73 42.60
N VAL A 41 -14.78 -19.45 41.31
CA VAL A 41 -13.54 -19.10 40.62
C VAL A 41 -13.16 -17.68 41.00
N SER A 42 -12.26 -17.51 41.98
CA SER A 42 -11.84 -16.18 42.46
C SER A 42 -10.59 -15.60 41.80
N ASP A 43 -9.86 -16.35 40.97
CA ASP A 43 -8.59 -15.86 40.38
C ASP A 43 -8.54 -15.82 38.85
N PHE A 44 -9.56 -16.33 38.13
CA PHE A 44 -9.66 -16.04 36.70
C PHE A 44 -10.25 -14.65 36.50
N ARG A 45 -9.38 -13.64 36.57
CA ARG A 45 -9.68 -12.30 36.06
C ARG A 45 -9.69 -12.37 34.54
N LEU A 46 -10.82 -12.82 34.00
CA LEU A 46 -11.14 -12.81 32.57
C LEU A 46 -11.76 -11.47 32.15
N ASP A 47 -11.57 -10.41 32.93
CA ASP A 47 -11.96 -9.08 32.50
C ASP A 47 -10.89 -8.58 31.53
N ASP A 48 -11.16 -8.72 30.23
CA ASP A 48 -10.32 -8.18 29.16
C ASP A 48 -10.04 -6.67 29.33
N ASN A 49 -10.80 -5.97 30.18
CA ASN A 49 -10.66 -4.54 30.42
C ASN A 49 -9.79 -4.18 31.63
N GLN A 50 -9.19 -5.15 32.33
CA GLN A 50 -8.31 -4.89 33.47
C GLN A 50 -6.99 -5.66 33.32
N PRO A 51 -5.90 -4.99 32.88
CA PRO A 51 -4.58 -5.61 32.90
C PRO A 51 -4.13 -5.93 34.32
N LEU A 52 -3.34 -6.99 34.44
CA LEU A 52 -2.57 -7.24 35.65
C LEU A 52 -1.42 -6.22 35.74
N PRO A 53 -0.88 -5.93 36.93
CA PRO A 53 0.27 -5.05 37.08
C PRO A 53 1.51 -5.68 36.44
N GLY A 54 2.25 -4.91 35.65
CA GLY A 54 3.39 -5.45 34.90
C GLY A 54 3.79 -4.60 33.70
N GLN A 55 4.80 -5.06 32.98
CA GLN A 55 5.24 -4.42 31.74
C GLN A 55 4.53 -5.07 30.55
N TYR A 56 3.91 -4.24 29.72
CA TYR A 56 3.19 -4.66 28.52
C TYR A 56 3.67 -3.86 27.32
N ASP A 57 3.77 -4.54 26.18
CA ASP A 57 4.01 -3.92 24.88
C ASP A 57 2.66 -3.81 24.15
N ILE A 58 2.05 -2.63 24.17
CA ILE A 58 0.63 -2.41 23.82
C ILE A 58 0.47 -1.40 22.68
N ASP A 59 -0.48 -1.69 21.78
CA ASP A 59 -0.94 -0.75 20.76
C ASP A 59 -1.83 0.33 21.41
N ILE A 60 -1.41 1.59 21.31
CA ILE A 60 -2.17 2.72 21.87
C ILE A 60 -3.02 3.36 20.78
N TYR A 61 -4.31 3.51 21.08
CA TYR A 61 -5.28 4.24 20.27
C TYR A 61 -5.70 5.52 21.00
N VAL A 62 -5.68 6.67 20.33
CA VAL A 62 -6.25 7.92 20.86
C VAL A 62 -7.50 8.24 20.07
N ASN A 63 -8.64 8.34 20.73
CA ASN A 63 -9.94 8.57 20.09
C ASN A 63 -10.22 7.59 18.93
N LYS A 64 -9.93 6.30 19.17
CA LYS A 64 -10.06 5.18 18.21
C LYS A 64 -9.10 5.20 17.02
N GLN A 65 -8.11 6.10 16.99
CA GLN A 65 -7.05 6.10 15.97
C GLN A 65 -5.77 5.51 16.55
N TRP A 66 -5.13 4.57 15.85
CA TRP A 66 -3.83 4.03 16.27
C TRP A 66 -2.77 5.12 16.26
N ARG A 67 -2.00 5.25 17.34
CA ARG A 67 -0.96 6.28 17.51
C ARG A 67 0.42 5.69 17.80
N GLY A 68 0.59 4.40 17.57
CA GLY A 68 1.87 3.70 17.78
C GLY A 68 1.78 2.61 18.85
N LYS A 69 2.89 1.89 19.00
CA LYS A 69 3.07 0.81 19.96
C LYS A 69 4.09 1.23 21.00
N TYR A 70 3.80 0.99 22.28
CA TYR A 70 4.59 1.50 23.39
C TYR A 70 4.72 0.47 24.51
N ASP A 71 5.90 0.44 25.13
CA ASP A 71 6.11 -0.26 26.39
C ASP A 71 5.50 0.55 27.54
N ILE A 72 4.52 -0.03 28.22
CA ILE A 72 3.81 0.59 29.34
C ILE A 72 3.96 -0.29 30.58
N THR A 73 4.34 0.32 31.69
CA THR A 73 4.31 -0.35 33.00
C THR A 73 2.97 -0.07 33.69
N VAL A 74 2.06 -1.04 33.60
CA VAL A 74 0.76 -1.02 34.27
C VAL A 74 0.95 -1.10 35.77
N LYS A 75 0.27 -0.22 36.52
CA LYS A 75 0.27 -0.16 37.98
C LYS A 75 -0.79 -1.09 38.58
N ASP A 76 -0.74 -1.28 39.90
CA ASP A 76 -1.75 -2.03 40.68
C ASP A 76 -3.18 -1.59 40.39
N ASN A 77 -3.37 -0.28 40.22
CA ASN A 77 -4.57 0.30 39.65
C ASN A 77 -4.27 0.77 38.21
N PRO A 78 -4.91 0.16 37.18
CA PRO A 78 -4.66 0.52 35.79
C PRO A 78 -4.87 2.00 35.47
N ASP A 79 -5.78 2.68 36.18
CA ASP A 79 -6.07 4.11 36.03
C ASP A 79 -4.93 5.04 36.52
N ASP A 80 -4.07 4.52 37.39
CA ASP A 80 -2.88 5.23 37.91
C ASP A 80 -1.64 5.00 37.03
N THR A 81 -1.79 4.25 35.93
CA THR A 81 -0.73 4.04 34.96
C THR A 81 -0.38 5.36 34.27
N CYS A 82 0.83 5.87 34.53
CA CYS A 82 1.29 7.10 33.91
C CYS A 82 1.91 6.85 32.53
N LEU A 83 1.81 7.86 31.66
CA LEU A 83 2.45 7.88 30.36
C LEU A 83 3.56 8.92 30.40
N SER A 84 4.73 8.58 29.86
CA SER A 84 5.84 9.53 29.82
C SER A 84 5.44 10.77 29.00
N ARG A 85 6.04 11.92 29.33
CA ARG A 85 5.79 13.16 28.60
C ARG A 85 6.07 13.03 27.10
N ASP A 86 7.12 12.28 26.75
CA ASP A 86 7.48 11.95 25.37
C ASP A 86 6.38 11.12 24.70
N ALA A 87 5.89 10.06 25.36
CA ALA A 87 4.81 9.23 24.84
C ALA A 87 3.55 10.05 24.57
N LEU A 88 3.09 10.87 25.52
CA LEU A 88 1.92 11.75 25.32
C LEU A 88 2.10 12.69 24.13
N THR A 89 3.30 13.26 23.96
CA THR A 89 3.59 14.16 22.84
C THR A 89 3.56 13.41 21.50
N ARG A 90 4.16 12.21 21.42
CA ARG A 90 4.15 11.37 20.21
C ARG A 90 2.79 10.77 19.87
N LEU A 91 1.93 10.62 20.86
CA LEU A 91 0.53 10.26 20.68
C LEU A 91 -0.30 11.42 20.08
N GLY A 92 0.27 12.63 20.02
CA GLY A 92 -0.40 13.85 19.56
C GLY A 92 -1.29 14.47 20.62
N ILE A 93 -1.00 14.25 21.91
CA ILE A 93 -1.74 14.85 23.02
C ILE A 93 -1.03 16.14 23.45
N ASN A 94 -1.73 17.26 23.34
CA ASN A 94 -1.22 18.57 23.71
C ASN A 94 -1.25 18.75 25.23
N ILE A 95 -0.06 18.70 25.83
CA ILE A 95 0.19 18.79 27.27
C ILE A 95 0.86 20.12 27.67
N GLN A 96 0.66 21.20 26.89
CA GLN A 96 1.28 22.50 27.16
C GLN A 96 0.90 23.11 28.52
N ALA A 97 -0.28 22.76 29.05
CA ALA A 97 -0.76 23.23 30.36
C ALA A 97 -0.11 22.48 31.54
N LEU A 98 0.64 21.41 31.29
CA LEU A 98 1.22 20.56 32.33
C LEU A 98 2.57 21.09 32.82
N ASP A 99 2.78 21.13 34.13
CA ASP A 99 4.06 21.54 34.75
C ASP A 99 5.24 20.74 34.19
N LYS A 100 6.35 21.42 33.88
CA LYS A 100 7.53 20.86 33.22
C LYS A 100 8.28 19.83 34.07
N GLN A 101 8.05 19.79 35.38
CA GLN A 101 8.73 18.87 36.30
C GLN A 101 8.11 17.46 36.38
N ASN A 102 6.89 17.25 35.88
CA ASN A 102 6.26 15.93 35.90
C ASN A 102 6.59 15.14 34.62
N GLU A 103 7.50 14.16 34.72
CA GLU A 103 7.94 13.32 33.60
C GLU A 103 6.99 12.15 33.29
N CYS A 104 6.17 11.73 34.27
CA CYS A 104 5.21 10.62 34.13
C CYS A 104 3.83 11.01 34.71
N PRO A 105 3.10 11.91 34.04
CA PRO A 105 1.71 12.20 34.41
C PRO A 105 0.75 11.05 34.06
N THR A 106 -0.30 10.89 34.86
CA THR A 106 -1.47 10.10 34.42
C THR A 106 -2.26 10.89 33.38
N LEU A 107 -3.05 10.23 32.55
CA LEU A 107 -3.85 10.88 31.51
C LEU A 107 -4.83 11.89 32.12
N LYS A 108 -5.42 11.56 33.28
CA LYS A 108 -6.29 12.47 34.04
C LYS A 108 -5.56 13.74 34.51
N GLN A 109 -4.26 13.66 34.79
CA GLN A 109 -3.42 14.82 35.12
C GLN A 109 -3.01 15.59 33.85
N ALA A 110 -2.72 14.88 32.76
CA ALA A 110 -2.30 15.45 31.49
C ALA A 110 -3.41 16.26 30.82
N VAL A 111 -4.65 15.76 30.86
CA VAL A 111 -5.81 16.31 30.16
C VAL A 111 -7.09 16.14 30.98
N GLN A 112 -7.83 17.23 31.17
CA GLN A 112 -9.10 17.19 31.90
C GLN A 112 -10.14 16.39 31.10
N GLY A 113 -10.70 15.33 31.70
CA GLY A 113 -11.68 14.47 31.03
C GLY A 113 -11.07 13.34 30.20
N GLY A 114 -9.76 13.09 30.30
CA GLY A 114 -9.13 11.91 29.71
C GLY A 114 -9.45 10.63 30.47
N SER A 115 -9.66 9.52 29.74
CA SER A 115 -9.88 8.20 30.34
C SER A 115 -9.14 7.09 29.59
N TYR A 116 -8.82 6.02 30.31
CA TYR A 116 -8.26 4.78 29.78
C TYR A 116 -9.37 3.75 29.56
N ALA A 117 -9.28 2.98 28.49
CA ALA A 117 -10.01 1.75 28.31
C ALA A 117 -9.02 0.69 27.83
N TRP A 118 -8.86 -0.37 28.60
CA TRP A 118 -7.94 -1.44 28.28
C TRP A 118 -8.67 -2.53 27.50
N ASN A 119 -7.97 -3.17 26.57
CA ASN A 119 -8.43 -4.37 25.89
C ASN A 119 -7.24 -5.33 25.77
N ILE A 120 -7.06 -6.13 26.80
CA ILE A 120 -5.89 -6.99 26.96
C ILE A 120 -5.98 -8.23 26.07
N GLY A 121 -7.19 -8.69 25.74
CA GLY A 121 -7.40 -9.74 24.73
C GLY A 121 -6.82 -9.39 23.35
N THR A 122 -6.56 -8.10 23.07
CA THR A 122 -5.91 -7.64 21.84
C THR A 122 -4.65 -6.80 22.07
N PHE A 123 -4.10 -6.77 23.29
CA PHE A 123 -2.95 -5.93 23.68
C PHE A 123 -3.12 -4.46 23.26
N ARG A 124 -4.28 -3.89 23.57
CA ARG A 124 -4.70 -2.56 23.13
C ARG A 124 -5.07 -1.66 24.30
N LEU A 125 -4.70 -0.38 24.20
CA LEU A 125 -5.10 0.69 25.13
C LEU A 125 -5.78 1.83 24.36
N ASP A 126 -7.05 2.06 24.64
CA ASP A 126 -7.82 3.18 24.11
C ASP A 126 -7.80 4.37 25.08
N LEU A 127 -7.20 5.47 24.65
CA LEU A 127 -7.23 6.75 25.32
C LEU A 127 -8.35 7.59 24.73
N SER A 128 -9.33 7.95 25.55
CA SER A 128 -10.32 8.96 25.18
C SER A 128 -9.83 10.30 25.70
N VAL A 129 -9.64 11.27 24.79
CA VAL A 129 -9.11 12.59 25.11
C VAL A 129 -9.97 13.65 24.42
N PRO A 130 -10.39 14.72 25.12
CA PRO A 130 -11.14 15.79 24.48
C PRO A 130 -10.36 16.42 23.32
N GLN A 131 -11.06 16.68 22.20
CA GLN A 131 -10.47 17.16 20.95
C GLN A 131 -9.61 18.43 21.11
N ALA A 132 -9.92 19.29 22.08
CA ALA A 132 -9.14 20.50 22.37
C ALA A 132 -7.68 20.22 22.79
N PHE A 133 -7.39 18.99 23.23
CA PHE A 133 -6.07 18.56 23.70
C PHE A 133 -5.43 17.51 22.80
N VAL A 134 -5.95 17.28 21.58
CA VAL A 134 -5.40 16.28 20.65
C VAL A 134 -5.22 16.89 19.27
N ASP A 135 -4.09 16.61 18.65
CA ASP A 135 -3.88 16.88 17.24
C ASP A 135 -4.75 15.93 16.41
N GLU A 136 -5.77 16.48 15.74
CA GLU A 136 -6.59 15.73 14.79
C GLU A 136 -5.71 15.27 13.62
N LEU A 137 -5.58 13.96 13.47
CA LEU A 137 -4.94 13.33 12.33
C LEU A 137 -5.99 12.69 11.43
N GLU A 138 -5.72 12.67 10.14
CA GLU A 138 -6.53 11.92 9.18
C GLU A 138 -6.46 10.41 9.49
N GLN A 139 -7.57 9.69 9.31
CA GLN A 139 -7.60 8.26 9.56
C GLN A 139 -6.56 7.52 8.68
N GLY A 140 -5.75 6.65 9.30
CA GLY A 140 -4.68 5.89 8.66
C GLY A 140 -3.37 6.66 8.44
N TYR A 141 -3.34 7.97 8.69
CA TYR A 141 -2.11 8.74 8.73
C TYR A 141 -1.40 8.55 10.07
N VAL A 142 -0.10 8.29 10.00
CA VAL A 142 0.76 8.12 11.18
C VAL A 142 1.73 9.29 11.22
N PRO A 143 1.89 9.97 12.36
CA PRO A 143 2.76 11.14 12.44
C PRO A 143 4.24 10.71 12.44
N PRO A 144 5.17 11.61 12.05
CA PRO A 144 6.55 11.23 11.74
C PRO A 144 7.35 10.62 12.89
N GLU A 145 6.95 10.86 14.13
CA GLU A 145 7.57 10.34 15.35
C GLU A 145 7.39 8.82 15.51
N ASN A 146 6.39 8.27 14.82
CA ASN A 146 6.01 6.85 14.90
C ASN A 146 6.36 6.07 13.62
N TRP A 147 7.10 6.68 12.68
CA TRP A 147 7.57 5.97 11.50
C TRP A 147 8.77 5.07 11.82
N ASP A 148 8.70 3.82 11.35
CA ASP A 148 9.73 2.81 11.52
C ASP A 148 10.76 2.90 10.36
N ARG A 149 12.03 3.17 10.70
CA ARG A 149 13.12 3.21 9.71
C ARG A 149 13.52 1.82 9.19
N GLY A 150 13.03 0.77 9.81
CA GLY A 150 13.40 -0.60 9.51
C GLY A 150 14.77 -0.98 10.05
N ILE A 151 15.11 -2.24 9.85
CA ILE A 151 16.37 -2.84 10.25
C ILE A 151 17.46 -2.63 9.19
N ASN A 152 18.70 -2.86 9.60
CA ASN A 152 19.81 -2.97 8.66
C ASN A 152 19.65 -4.26 7.84
N ALA A 153 19.60 -4.13 6.52
CA ALA A 153 19.44 -5.26 5.62
C ALA A 153 20.01 -4.94 4.24
N PHE A 154 20.57 -5.97 3.60
CA PHE A 154 20.80 -5.97 2.16
C PHE A 154 19.66 -6.73 1.50
N TYR A 155 19.20 -6.25 0.35
CA TYR A 155 18.21 -6.96 -0.42
C TYR A 155 18.43 -6.79 -1.91
N THR A 156 17.94 -7.75 -2.69
CA THR A 156 17.94 -7.68 -4.15
C THR A 156 16.73 -8.39 -4.70
N SER A 157 15.93 -7.68 -5.49
CA SER A 157 14.96 -8.31 -6.39
C SER A 157 15.66 -8.64 -7.70
N TYR A 158 15.40 -9.82 -8.23
CA TYR A 158 15.94 -10.26 -9.51
C TYR A 158 14.80 -10.65 -10.43
N TYR A 159 14.97 -10.36 -11.72
CA TYR A 159 14.18 -10.87 -12.83
C TYR A 159 15.16 -11.34 -13.89
N ALA A 160 15.07 -12.58 -14.32
CA ALA A 160 15.88 -13.11 -15.41
C ALA A 160 14.97 -13.81 -16.42
N SER A 161 15.15 -13.53 -17.69
CA SER A 161 14.40 -14.13 -18.79
C SER A 161 15.33 -14.63 -19.89
N GLN A 162 14.91 -15.73 -20.49
CA GLN A 162 15.49 -16.28 -21.70
C GLN A 162 14.38 -16.45 -22.72
N TYR A 163 14.64 -15.97 -23.92
CA TYR A 163 13.79 -16.14 -25.07
C TYR A 163 14.58 -16.81 -26.20
N TYR A 164 13.93 -17.73 -26.89
CA TYR A 164 14.47 -18.41 -28.06
C TYR A 164 13.36 -18.51 -29.11
N SER A 165 13.67 -18.09 -30.33
CA SER A 165 12.81 -18.21 -31.49
C SER A 165 13.57 -18.88 -32.63
N ASP A 166 13.00 -19.92 -33.21
CA ASP A 166 13.51 -20.60 -34.40
C ASP A 166 12.56 -20.34 -35.56
N TYR A 167 13.05 -19.65 -36.58
CA TYR A 167 12.32 -19.32 -37.79
C TYR A 167 12.81 -20.22 -38.91
N LYS A 168 11.89 -20.89 -39.61
CA LYS A 168 12.24 -21.85 -40.66
C LYS A 168 13.08 -21.27 -41.80
N ASP A 169 12.88 -19.99 -42.11
CA ASP A 169 13.49 -19.31 -43.25
C ASP A 169 14.59 -18.31 -42.87
N SER A 170 14.68 -17.87 -41.60
CA SER A 170 15.60 -16.80 -41.16
C SER A 170 16.53 -17.18 -40.00
N GLY A 171 16.55 -18.46 -39.59
CA GLY A 171 17.46 -18.96 -38.56
C GLY A 171 16.88 -18.83 -37.14
N ASN A 172 17.75 -18.80 -36.13
CA ASN A 172 17.32 -18.65 -34.74
C ASN A 172 17.73 -17.30 -34.16
N SER A 173 16.94 -16.83 -33.20
CA SER A 173 17.26 -15.68 -32.38
C SER A 173 17.11 -16.02 -30.90
N LYS A 174 17.97 -15.42 -30.09
CA LYS A 174 18.09 -15.62 -28.65
C LYS A 174 18.12 -14.28 -27.96
N SER A 175 17.35 -14.11 -26.91
CA SER A 175 17.48 -12.93 -26.05
C SER A 175 17.56 -13.35 -24.59
N THR A 176 18.55 -12.81 -23.89
CA THR A 176 18.81 -13.03 -22.48
C THR A 176 18.74 -11.69 -21.79
N TYR A 177 17.86 -11.56 -20.82
CA TYR A 177 17.72 -10.33 -20.05
C TYR A 177 17.74 -10.66 -18.56
N ALA A 178 18.47 -9.88 -17.77
CA ALA A 178 18.40 -9.93 -16.32
C ALA A 178 18.32 -8.52 -15.76
N ARG A 179 17.54 -8.32 -14.70
CA ARG A 179 17.42 -7.07 -13.97
C ARG A 179 17.57 -7.34 -12.48
N PHE A 180 18.34 -6.50 -11.82
CA PHE A 180 18.57 -6.52 -10.38
C PHE A 180 18.21 -5.15 -9.79
N THR A 181 17.24 -5.15 -8.87
CA THR A 181 16.91 -3.98 -8.07
C THR A 181 17.36 -4.26 -6.64
N SER A 182 18.51 -3.70 -6.26
CA SER A 182 19.17 -3.94 -4.98
C SER A 182 19.04 -2.75 -4.04
N GLY A 183 19.04 -3.02 -2.75
CA GLY A 183 19.17 -2.00 -1.74
C GLY A 183 19.96 -2.43 -0.51
N LEU A 184 20.51 -1.46 0.18
CA LEU A 184 21.26 -1.64 1.43
C LEU A 184 20.84 -0.55 2.42
N ASN A 185 20.16 -0.98 3.48
CA ASN A 185 19.75 -0.12 4.58
C ASN A 185 20.80 -0.21 5.69
N LEU A 186 21.45 0.90 6.01
CA LEU A 186 22.45 0.98 7.07
C LEU A 186 22.37 2.34 7.79
N LEU A 187 22.24 2.31 9.11
CA LEU A 187 22.29 3.52 9.97
C LEU A 187 21.30 4.62 9.54
N GLY A 188 20.13 4.21 9.04
CA GLY A 188 19.06 5.12 8.57
C GLY A 188 19.30 5.75 7.19
N TRP A 189 20.33 5.32 6.46
CA TRP A 189 20.54 5.61 5.04
C TRP A 189 20.19 4.39 4.19
N GLN A 190 19.70 4.65 2.98
CA GLN A 190 19.24 3.62 2.07
C GLN A 190 19.97 3.79 0.73
N LEU A 191 20.83 2.84 0.39
CA LEU A 191 21.45 2.79 -0.93
C LEU A 191 20.51 1.99 -1.85
N HIS A 192 20.19 2.52 -3.02
CA HIS A 192 19.38 1.85 -4.04
C HIS A 192 20.17 1.73 -5.34
N SER A 193 20.03 0.59 -6.01
CA SER A 193 20.64 0.31 -7.30
C SER A 193 19.66 -0.42 -8.21
N ASP A 194 19.56 0.02 -9.46
CA ASP A 194 18.80 -0.65 -10.52
C ASP A 194 19.74 -0.89 -11.71
N ALA A 195 20.01 -2.16 -12.00
CA ALA A 195 20.92 -2.55 -13.06
C ALA A 195 20.32 -3.68 -13.90
N SER A 196 20.63 -3.70 -15.19
CA SER A 196 20.19 -4.73 -16.11
C SER A 196 21.33 -5.26 -16.97
N TYR A 197 21.28 -6.54 -17.25
CA TYR A 197 22.08 -7.22 -18.25
C TYR A 197 21.21 -7.56 -19.45
N ASN A 198 21.65 -7.23 -20.65
CA ASN A 198 20.98 -7.61 -21.88
C ASN A 198 21.97 -8.27 -22.83
N LYS A 199 21.56 -9.35 -23.48
CA LYS A 199 22.31 -10.02 -24.54
C LYS A 199 21.35 -10.56 -25.57
N THR A 200 21.50 -10.08 -26.81
CA THR A 200 20.74 -10.55 -27.97
C THR A 200 21.67 -11.30 -28.91
N ASP A 201 21.24 -12.46 -29.38
CA ASP A 201 21.95 -13.34 -30.31
C ASP A 201 23.42 -13.56 -29.91
N ASP A 202 24.34 -13.32 -30.85
CA ASP A 202 25.78 -13.49 -30.68
C ASP A 202 26.48 -12.24 -30.10
N SER A 203 25.74 -11.22 -29.65
CA SER A 203 26.32 -10.04 -29.02
C SER A 203 27.12 -10.39 -27.76
N SER A 204 28.06 -9.50 -27.40
CA SER A 204 28.93 -9.67 -26.22
C SER A 204 28.17 -9.64 -24.90
N GLY A 205 26.96 -9.06 -24.89
CA GLY A 205 26.14 -8.85 -23.71
C GLY A 205 26.64 -7.67 -22.88
N GLU A 206 25.73 -6.82 -22.40
CA GLU A 206 26.07 -5.58 -21.74
C GLU A 206 25.36 -5.43 -20.39
N TRP A 207 26.07 -4.88 -19.41
CA TRP A 207 25.52 -4.44 -18.14
C TRP A 207 25.29 -2.92 -18.17
N LYS A 208 24.03 -2.50 -18.11
CA LYS A 208 23.64 -1.09 -17.99
C LYS A 208 23.09 -0.83 -16.58
N SER A 209 23.63 0.18 -15.89
CA SER A 209 23.08 0.67 -14.62
C SER A 209 22.16 1.85 -14.91
N ASN A 210 20.91 1.76 -14.47
CA ASN A 210 19.89 2.78 -14.66
C ASN A 210 19.96 3.85 -13.57
N THR A 211 19.90 3.43 -12.30
CA THR A 211 20.01 4.32 -11.14
C THR A 211 20.91 3.71 -10.07
N LEU A 212 21.62 4.56 -9.33
CA LEU A 212 22.46 4.19 -8.20
C LEU A 212 22.57 5.39 -7.27
N TYR A 213 21.82 5.40 -6.18
CA TYR A 213 21.75 6.56 -5.29
C TYR A 213 21.62 6.17 -3.83
N LEU A 214 22.16 7.03 -2.97
CA LEU A 214 21.94 7.01 -1.54
C LEU A 214 20.80 7.97 -1.20
N GLU A 215 19.83 7.53 -0.40
CA GLU A 215 18.71 8.36 0.03
C GLU A 215 18.48 8.36 1.55
N ARG A 216 17.84 9.44 2.02
CA ARG A 216 17.38 9.59 3.39
C ARG A 216 16.22 10.58 3.49
N GLY A 217 15.13 10.14 4.13
CA GLY A 217 14.01 11.01 4.51
C GLY A 217 14.32 11.90 5.72
N ILE A 218 13.94 13.18 5.62
CA ILE A 218 14.09 14.27 6.60
C ILE A 218 12.68 14.75 7.02
N PRO A 219 12.11 14.19 8.10
CA PRO A 219 10.74 14.49 8.54
C PRO A 219 10.44 15.97 8.80
N GLN A 220 11.41 16.72 9.32
CA GLN A 220 11.23 18.13 9.73
C GLN A 220 10.82 19.04 8.58
N ILE A 221 11.22 18.69 7.36
CA ILE A 221 10.88 19.41 6.13
C ILE A 221 9.99 18.56 5.20
N LEU A 222 9.50 17.42 5.71
CA LEU A 222 8.86 16.31 5.00
C LEU A 222 9.46 16.09 3.60
N GLY A 223 10.79 16.07 3.57
CA GLY A 223 11.57 16.03 2.34
C GLY A 223 12.50 14.83 2.32
N THR A 224 12.94 14.46 1.13
CA THR A 224 13.88 13.37 0.91
C THR A 224 15.12 13.89 0.20
N LEU A 225 16.29 13.59 0.76
CA LEU A 225 17.58 13.89 0.17
C LEU A 225 18.10 12.66 -0.57
N ARG A 226 18.56 12.84 -1.82
CA ARG A 226 19.19 11.80 -2.63
C ARG A 226 20.53 12.29 -3.18
N ALA A 227 21.51 11.38 -3.29
CA ALA A 227 22.79 11.62 -3.94
C ALA A 227 23.22 10.42 -4.79
N GLY A 228 23.61 10.63 -6.05
CA GLY A 228 24.00 9.57 -6.99
C GLY A 228 23.37 9.73 -8.37
N ASP A 229 23.20 8.62 -9.10
CA ASP A 229 22.55 8.54 -10.41
C ASP A 229 21.04 8.38 -10.27
N MET A 230 20.29 9.38 -10.74
CA MET A 230 18.83 9.44 -10.62
C MET A 230 18.19 10.30 -11.70
N TYR A 231 16.88 10.52 -11.57
CA TYR A 231 16.10 11.39 -12.46
C TYR A 231 15.56 12.60 -11.69
N THR A 232 15.47 13.74 -12.38
CA THR A 232 14.70 14.92 -11.90
C THR A 232 13.19 14.63 -11.96
N SER A 233 12.38 15.47 -11.30
CA SER A 233 10.92 15.40 -11.43
C SER A 233 10.46 15.93 -12.79
N SER A 234 9.45 15.29 -13.39
CA SER A 234 8.80 15.72 -14.63
C SER A 234 7.57 16.61 -14.43
N ASP A 235 7.44 17.26 -13.27
CA ASP A 235 6.27 18.09 -12.95
C ASP A 235 6.18 19.37 -13.82
N ILE A 236 7.32 20.02 -14.07
CA ILE A 236 7.41 21.31 -14.79
C ILE A 236 8.28 21.20 -16.05
N PHE A 237 9.46 20.62 -15.93
CA PHE A 237 10.38 20.37 -17.04
C PHE A 237 10.37 18.89 -17.41
N ASP A 238 10.88 18.57 -18.59
CA ASP A 238 11.07 17.17 -18.98
C ASP A 238 12.10 16.50 -18.04
N ALA A 239 11.91 15.23 -17.72
CA ALA A 239 12.80 14.51 -16.81
C ALA A 239 14.21 14.40 -17.42
N VAL A 240 15.22 14.66 -16.58
CA VAL A 240 16.64 14.56 -16.93
C VAL A 240 17.27 13.48 -16.06
N ARG A 241 17.93 12.50 -16.68
CA ARG A 241 18.81 11.57 -15.98
C ARG A 241 20.11 12.27 -15.64
N PHE A 242 20.57 12.18 -14.39
CA PHE A 242 21.74 12.91 -13.93
C PHE A 242 22.44 12.23 -12.76
N ARG A 243 23.73 12.55 -12.61
CA ARG A 243 24.53 12.23 -11.42
C ARG A 243 24.69 13.47 -10.57
N GLY A 244 24.19 13.47 -9.34
CA GLY A 244 24.27 14.65 -8.48
C GLY A 244 23.50 14.51 -7.18
N VAL A 245 22.95 15.63 -6.70
CA VAL A 245 22.15 15.72 -5.49
C VAL A 245 20.73 16.20 -5.81
N ARG A 246 19.75 15.68 -5.07
CA ARG A 246 18.34 16.10 -5.15
C ARG A 246 17.74 16.21 -3.75
N LEU A 247 17.06 17.32 -3.47
CA LEU A 247 16.26 17.52 -2.27
C LEU A 247 14.85 17.89 -2.70
N TYR A 248 13.87 17.06 -2.36
CA TYR A 248 12.48 17.28 -2.78
C TYR A 248 11.50 16.99 -1.65
N ARG A 249 10.34 17.65 -1.70
CA ARG A 249 9.21 17.38 -0.79
C ARG A 249 8.60 16.02 -1.14
N ASP A 250 8.65 15.07 -0.21
CA ASP A 250 8.00 13.78 -0.41
C ASP A 250 6.52 13.89 -0.05
N MET A 251 5.66 13.93 -1.07
CA MET A 251 4.22 14.07 -0.86
C MET A 251 3.64 12.86 -0.11
N GLN A 252 4.29 11.69 -0.10
CA GLN A 252 3.81 10.51 0.63
C GLN A 252 3.86 10.70 2.16
N MET A 253 4.75 11.56 2.65
CA MET A 253 4.88 11.94 4.07
C MET A 253 3.71 12.80 4.57
N LEU A 254 2.90 13.37 3.67
CA LEU A 254 1.67 14.08 4.01
C LEU A 254 0.48 13.10 4.12
N PRO A 255 -0.58 13.46 4.88
CA PRO A 255 -1.85 12.72 4.90
C PRO A 255 -2.46 12.56 3.50
N ASN A 256 -3.27 11.52 3.26
CA ASN A 256 -3.78 11.17 1.92
C ASN A 256 -4.55 12.33 1.28
N SER A 257 -5.39 13.02 2.06
CA SER A 257 -6.16 14.19 1.61
C SER A 257 -5.31 15.33 1.04
N LYS A 258 -4.02 15.42 1.43
CA LYS A 258 -3.09 16.50 1.07
C LYS A 258 -2.10 16.14 -0.04
N GLN A 259 -2.07 14.89 -0.50
CA GLN A 259 -1.08 14.44 -1.50
C GLN A 259 -1.39 14.94 -2.90
N ASN A 260 -2.68 15.09 -3.21
CA ASN A 260 -3.21 15.58 -4.46
C ASN A 260 -4.08 16.81 -4.22
N PHE A 261 -4.52 17.46 -5.30
CA PHE A 261 -5.52 18.52 -5.18
C PHE A 261 -6.84 17.97 -4.63
N THR A 262 -7.23 18.46 -3.46
CA THR A 262 -8.54 18.26 -2.83
C THR A 262 -9.03 19.63 -2.35
N PRO A 263 -10.24 20.09 -2.70
CA PRO A 263 -10.72 21.37 -2.24
C PRO A 263 -11.01 21.35 -0.74
N LEU A 264 -10.80 22.48 -0.09
CA LEU A 264 -11.12 22.71 1.32
C LEU A 264 -12.59 23.12 1.47
N VAL A 265 -13.40 22.36 2.20
CA VAL A 265 -14.80 22.75 2.42
C VAL A 265 -14.86 23.72 3.60
N GLN A 266 -15.15 24.98 3.31
CA GLN A 266 -15.25 26.06 4.30
C GLN A 266 -16.67 26.60 4.36
N GLY A 267 -17.11 26.96 5.56
CA GLY A 267 -18.45 27.53 5.81
C GLY A 267 -18.54 28.17 7.19
N ILE A 268 -19.72 28.70 7.52
CA ILE A 268 -20.03 29.23 8.84
C ILE A 268 -21.30 28.53 9.32
N ALA A 269 -21.21 27.87 10.47
CA ALA A 269 -22.36 27.30 11.17
C ALA A 269 -22.91 28.33 12.17
N GLN A 270 -24.24 28.50 12.21
CA GLN A 270 -24.89 29.41 13.15
C GLN A 270 -25.11 28.77 14.52
N SER A 271 -25.17 27.44 14.57
CA SER A 271 -25.38 26.61 15.76
C SER A 271 -24.48 25.37 15.72
N ASN A 272 -24.71 24.41 16.62
CA ASN A 272 -24.12 23.07 16.45
C ASN A 272 -24.76 22.42 15.23
N ALA A 273 -24.05 22.45 14.10
CA ALA A 273 -24.57 22.05 12.81
C ALA A 273 -23.98 20.72 12.37
N LEU A 274 -24.78 19.95 11.63
CA LEU A 274 -24.33 18.74 10.95
C LEU A 274 -23.94 19.10 9.51
N VAL A 275 -22.67 18.96 9.17
CA VAL A 275 -22.16 19.17 7.81
C VAL A 275 -22.10 17.83 7.11
N THR A 276 -22.82 17.71 5.99
CA THR A 276 -22.82 16.54 5.12
C THR A 276 -22.31 16.94 3.74
N ILE A 277 -21.32 16.21 3.25
CA ILE A 277 -20.70 16.41 1.94
C ILE A 277 -21.05 15.20 1.08
N GLU A 278 -21.72 15.47 -0.03
CA GLU A 278 -22.11 14.48 -1.02
C GLU A 278 -21.28 14.66 -2.30
N GLN A 279 -20.92 13.54 -2.93
CA GLN A 279 -20.28 13.51 -4.23
C GLN A 279 -21.01 12.49 -5.11
N ASN A 280 -21.51 12.94 -6.26
CA ASN A 280 -22.22 12.09 -7.21
C ASN A 280 -23.41 11.34 -6.56
N GLY A 281 -24.11 12.00 -5.63
CA GLY A 281 -25.27 11.44 -4.91
C GLY A 281 -24.95 10.51 -3.74
N PHE A 282 -23.68 10.32 -3.40
CA PHE A 282 -23.25 9.55 -2.23
C PHE A 282 -22.68 10.46 -1.15
N VAL A 283 -23.06 10.26 0.12
CA VAL A 283 -22.42 10.95 1.25
C VAL A 283 -20.98 10.44 1.38
N VAL A 284 -20.01 11.32 1.12
CA VAL A 284 -18.58 11.01 1.21
C VAL A 284 -17.98 11.44 2.55
N TYR A 285 -18.60 12.40 3.23
CA TYR A 285 -18.14 12.88 4.53
C TYR A 285 -19.30 13.48 5.32
N GLN A 286 -19.31 13.27 6.63
CA GLN A 286 -20.32 13.82 7.52
C GLN A 286 -19.71 14.05 8.91
N LYS A 287 -19.80 15.28 9.43
CA LYS A 287 -19.26 15.66 10.75
C LYS A 287 -20.10 16.76 11.39
N GLU A 288 -20.26 16.68 12.72
CA GLU A 288 -20.85 17.77 13.50
C GLU A 288 -19.79 18.85 13.75
N VAL A 289 -20.16 20.11 13.59
CA VAL A 289 -19.30 21.27 13.80
C VAL A 289 -19.91 22.22 14.84
N PRO A 290 -19.10 22.83 15.71
CA PRO A 290 -19.57 23.85 16.65
C PRO A 290 -19.98 25.15 15.92
N PRO A 291 -20.68 26.08 16.59
CA PRO A 291 -21.10 27.35 16.00
C PRO A 291 -19.89 28.21 15.69
N GLY A 292 -19.85 28.78 14.49
CA GLY A 292 -18.74 29.58 13.98
C GLY A 292 -18.19 29.09 12.63
N PRO A 293 -17.09 29.69 12.15
CA PRO A 293 -16.43 29.25 10.94
C PRO A 293 -15.84 27.85 11.11
N PHE A 294 -16.01 26.99 10.10
CA PHE A 294 -15.41 25.66 10.05
C PHE A 294 -14.66 25.44 8.74
N SER A 295 -13.73 24.49 8.76
CA SER A 295 -12.92 24.11 7.60
C SER A 295 -12.63 22.61 7.64
N ILE A 296 -13.00 21.90 6.59
CA ILE A 296 -12.81 20.45 6.44
C ILE A 296 -11.78 20.23 5.33
N ALA A 297 -10.63 19.65 5.69
CA ALA A 297 -9.46 19.49 4.83
C ALA A 297 -9.10 18.03 4.54
N ASP A 298 -9.68 17.11 5.30
CA ASP A 298 -9.40 15.68 5.39
C ASP A 298 -10.32 14.84 4.48
N LEU A 299 -10.72 15.39 3.33
CA LEU A 299 -11.60 14.71 2.39
C LEU A 299 -10.85 13.65 1.59
N GLN A 300 -11.26 12.40 1.74
CA GLN A 300 -10.78 11.27 0.94
C GLN A 300 -11.69 11.07 -0.26
N LEU A 301 -11.50 11.87 -1.30
CA LEU A 301 -12.34 11.82 -2.50
C LEU A 301 -11.85 10.72 -3.45
N ALA A 302 -12.74 9.77 -3.77
CA ALA A 302 -12.46 8.70 -4.72
C ALA A 302 -12.76 9.19 -6.15
N GLY A 303 -11.73 9.32 -6.98
CA GLY A 303 -11.87 9.68 -8.38
C GLY A 303 -12.05 11.18 -8.61
N GLY A 304 -11.29 11.73 -9.57
CA GLY A 304 -11.32 13.16 -9.87
C GLY A 304 -12.49 13.55 -10.77
N GLY A 305 -13.26 14.57 -10.34
CA GLY A 305 -13.98 15.44 -11.27
C GLY A 305 -15.41 15.84 -10.89
N ALA A 306 -16.08 15.11 -9.99
CA ALA A 306 -17.46 15.41 -9.60
C ALA A 306 -17.46 16.46 -8.49
N ASP A 307 -18.22 17.54 -8.67
CA ASP A 307 -18.36 18.60 -7.68
C ASP A 307 -18.94 18.05 -6.36
N LEU A 308 -18.64 18.75 -5.26
CA LEU A 308 -19.10 18.38 -3.92
C LEU A 308 -20.33 19.20 -3.56
N ASP A 309 -21.42 18.52 -3.22
CA ASP A 309 -22.63 19.12 -2.70
C ASP A 309 -22.54 19.16 -1.17
N VAL A 310 -22.41 20.35 -0.61
CA VAL A 310 -22.29 20.55 0.84
C VAL A 310 -23.63 20.99 1.39
N SER A 311 -24.11 20.30 2.42
CA SER A 311 -25.28 20.67 3.18
C SER A 311 -24.91 20.91 4.65
N ILE A 312 -25.38 22.02 5.21
CA ILE A 312 -25.20 22.39 6.61
C ILE A 312 -26.58 22.39 7.23
N LYS A 313 -26.85 21.42 8.11
CA LYS A 313 -28.10 21.32 8.85
C LYS A 313 -27.91 21.88 10.26
N GLU A 314 -28.53 23.02 10.53
CA GLU A 314 -28.49 23.70 11.82
C GLU A 314 -29.36 22.98 12.88
N ALA A 315 -29.16 23.31 14.15
CA ALA A 315 -29.88 22.72 15.28
C ALA A 315 -31.41 23.01 15.24
N ASP A 316 -31.83 24.10 14.59
CA ASP A 316 -33.25 24.44 14.38
C ASP A 316 -33.88 23.64 13.21
N GLY A 317 -33.08 22.83 12.52
CA GLY A 317 -33.50 22.04 11.37
C GLY A 317 -33.40 22.76 10.03
N SER A 318 -33.00 24.04 9.99
CA SER A 318 -32.74 24.74 8.72
C SER A 318 -31.53 24.12 8.01
N VAL A 319 -31.58 24.08 6.68
CA VAL A 319 -30.53 23.48 5.85
C VAL A 319 -30.04 24.49 4.83
N THR A 320 -28.75 24.76 4.83
CA THR A 320 -28.07 25.57 3.80
C THR A 320 -27.26 24.65 2.89
N THR A 321 -27.45 24.76 1.58
CA THR A 321 -26.69 23.98 0.59
C THR A 321 -25.85 24.87 -0.32
N TYR A 322 -24.67 24.40 -0.66
CA TYR A 322 -23.79 25.03 -1.65
C TYR A 322 -22.87 24.01 -2.30
N LEU A 323 -22.39 24.35 -3.50
CA LEU A 323 -21.54 23.46 -4.30
C LEU A 323 -20.08 23.94 -4.27
N VAL A 324 -19.16 23.00 -4.03
CA VAL A 324 -17.71 23.20 -4.10
C VAL A 324 -17.17 22.50 -5.35
N PRO A 325 -16.63 23.23 -6.33
CA PRO A 325 -16.09 22.63 -7.54
C PRO A 325 -14.94 21.67 -7.23
N TYR A 326 -14.92 20.52 -7.89
CA TYR A 326 -13.82 19.57 -7.77
C TYR A 326 -13.42 19.03 -9.14
N ALA A 327 -12.38 19.63 -9.70
CA ALA A 327 -11.61 19.08 -10.79
C ALA A 327 -10.12 19.37 -10.53
N ALA A 328 -9.24 18.57 -11.11
CA ALA A 328 -7.80 18.75 -10.96
C ALA A 328 -7.08 18.56 -12.29
N VAL A 329 -6.15 19.44 -12.60
CA VAL A 329 -5.15 19.30 -13.65
C VAL A 329 -3.77 19.08 -13.02
N PRO A 330 -2.76 18.60 -13.77
CA PRO A 330 -1.40 18.44 -13.25
C PRO A 330 -0.89 19.69 -12.52
N ASN A 331 -0.05 19.50 -11.50
CA ASN A 331 0.56 20.54 -10.65
C ASN A 331 -0.38 21.31 -9.71
N MET A 332 -1.69 21.02 -9.68
CA MET A 332 -2.58 21.58 -8.67
C MET A 332 -2.35 20.95 -7.29
N LEU A 333 -2.40 21.77 -6.24
CA LEU A 333 -2.19 21.35 -4.86
C LEU A 333 -3.32 21.84 -3.96
N GLN A 334 -3.67 21.06 -2.93
CA GLN A 334 -4.62 21.50 -1.91
C GLN A 334 -4.17 22.83 -1.28
N PRO A 335 -5.11 23.72 -0.86
CA PRO A 335 -4.75 24.97 -0.19
C PRO A 335 -3.81 24.77 1.00
N GLY A 336 -2.76 25.60 1.07
CA GLY A 336 -1.74 25.56 2.11
C GLY A 336 -0.65 24.50 1.91
N VAL A 337 -0.76 23.65 0.89
CA VAL A 337 0.27 22.64 0.56
C VAL A 337 1.29 23.23 -0.40
N SER A 338 2.57 23.01 -0.10
CA SER A 338 3.72 23.37 -0.94
C SER A 338 4.48 22.12 -1.39
N LYS A 339 4.89 22.09 -2.65
CA LYS A 339 5.81 21.09 -3.20
C LYS A 339 7.04 21.80 -3.77
N TYR A 340 8.22 21.41 -3.29
CA TYR A 340 9.51 21.92 -3.75
C TYR A 340 10.37 20.77 -4.28
N ASP A 341 11.17 21.04 -5.31
CA ASP A 341 12.17 20.10 -5.84
C ASP A 341 13.41 20.89 -6.24
N PHE A 342 14.56 20.50 -5.71
CA PHE A 342 15.86 21.04 -6.07
C PHE A 342 16.76 19.90 -6.52
N ALA A 343 17.37 20.04 -7.69
CA ALA A 343 18.33 19.09 -8.24
C ALA A 343 19.55 19.83 -8.77
N ALA A 344 20.75 19.30 -8.55
CA ALA A 344 21.97 19.83 -9.13
C ALA A 344 22.96 18.70 -9.41
N GLY A 345 23.59 18.72 -10.57
CA GLY A 345 24.55 17.69 -10.96
C GLY A 345 24.83 17.70 -12.46
N ARG A 346 25.38 16.60 -12.94
CA ARG A 346 25.76 16.42 -14.34
C ARG A 346 24.76 15.55 -15.07
N SER A 347 24.30 15.97 -16.24
CA SER A 347 23.43 15.14 -17.08
C SER A 347 24.09 13.80 -17.39
N HIS A 348 23.26 12.80 -17.64
CA HIS A 348 23.71 11.49 -18.09
C HIS A 348 22.70 10.96 -19.11
N ILE A 349 22.69 11.58 -20.29
CA ILE A 349 21.87 11.16 -21.43
C ILE A 349 22.66 10.11 -22.20
N GLU A 350 22.04 8.94 -22.41
CA GLU A 350 22.69 7.83 -23.13
C GLU A 350 23.17 8.27 -24.52
N GLY A 351 24.38 7.83 -24.89
CA GLY A 351 25.09 8.12 -26.15
C GLY A 351 25.47 9.58 -26.43
N ALA A 352 25.14 10.52 -25.55
CA ALA A 352 25.74 11.85 -25.59
C ALA A 352 27.18 11.80 -25.03
N SER A 353 28.18 12.17 -25.84
CA SER A 353 29.59 12.19 -25.45
C SER A 353 29.92 13.38 -24.53
N ASN A 354 29.27 14.52 -24.73
CA ASN A 354 29.38 15.73 -23.94
C ASN A 354 28.15 15.93 -23.05
N GLN A 355 28.31 15.64 -21.76
CA GLN A 355 27.29 15.83 -20.73
C GLN A 355 27.42 17.19 -20.06
N THR A 356 26.29 17.82 -19.72
CA THR A 356 26.21 19.19 -19.21
C THR A 356 25.87 19.24 -17.72
N ASP A 357 26.57 20.07 -16.96
CA ASP A 357 26.24 20.37 -15.57
C ASP A 357 25.03 21.32 -15.51
N PHE A 358 24.09 21.05 -14.60
CA PHE A 358 22.88 21.85 -14.45
C PHE A 358 22.43 21.95 -12.99
N ALA A 359 21.59 22.96 -12.75
CA ALA A 359 20.78 23.10 -11.55
C ALA A 359 19.32 23.33 -11.95
N GLN A 360 18.40 22.61 -11.32
CA GLN A 360 16.96 22.72 -11.49
C GLN A 360 16.32 23.05 -10.15
N MET A 361 15.38 23.98 -10.14
CA MET A 361 14.53 24.28 -9.00
C MET A 361 13.08 24.40 -9.46
N SER A 362 12.16 23.77 -8.74
CA SER A 362 10.72 23.96 -8.92
C SER A 362 10.00 24.17 -7.60
N TYR A 363 8.95 24.97 -7.64
CA TYR A 363 8.11 25.29 -6.50
C TYR A 363 6.65 25.41 -6.93
N GLN A 364 5.77 24.73 -6.19
CA GLN A 364 4.32 24.71 -6.39
C GLN A 364 3.65 25.03 -5.06
N TYR A 365 2.59 25.84 -5.08
CA TYR A 365 1.85 26.22 -3.86
C TYR A 365 0.35 26.41 -4.13
N GLY A 366 -0.47 25.66 -3.40
CA GLY A 366 -1.93 25.82 -3.41
C GLY A 366 -2.34 27.03 -2.58
N LEU A 367 -2.77 28.13 -3.22
CA LEU A 367 -3.17 29.35 -2.50
C LEU A 367 -4.55 29.21 -1.86
N ASN A 368 -5.52 28.71 -2.62
CA ASN A 368 -6.91 28.51 -2.20
C ASN A 368 -7.60 27.51 -3.15
N ASN A 369 -8.90 27.23 -2.91
CA ASN A 369 -9.66 26.28 -3.70
C ASN A 369 -9.74 26.60 -5.19
N LEU A 370 -9.52 27.86 -5.56
CA LEU A 370 -9.58 28.33 -6.93
C LEU A 370 -8.20 28.26 -7.59
N LEU A 371 -7.11 28.65 -6.91
CA LEU A 371 -5.83 28.95 -7.55
C LEU A 371 -4.65 28.18 -6.92
N THR A 372 -3.88 27.49 -7.76
CA THR A 372 -2.52 27.00 -7.47
C THR A 372 -1.52 27.74 -8.35
N LEU A 373 -0.40 28.19 -7.77
CA LEU A 373 0.72 28.77 -8.51
C LEU A 373 1.87 27.77 -8.56
N TYR A 374 2.54 27.70 -9.70
CA TYR A 374 3.76 26.92 -9.83
C TYR A 374 4.76 27.57 -10.78
N GLY A 375 6.03 27.28 -10.55
CA GLY A 375 7.09 27.75 -11.42
C GLY A 375 8.37 26.99 -11.17
N GLY A 376 9.30 27.13 -12.10
CA GLY A 376 10.59 26.49 -12.00
C GLY A 376 11.62 27.16 -12.88
N THR A 377 12.87 26.88 -12.61
CA THR A 377 14.00 27.28 -13.44
C THR A 377 14.97 26.12 -13.60
N MET A 378 15.60 26.07 -14.76
CA MET A 378 16.70 25.17 -15.05
C MET A 378 17.84 25.99 -15.63
N LEU A 379 19.03 25.84 -15.07
CA LEU A 379 20.22 26.62 -15.40
C LEU A 379 21.36 25.67 -15.69
N ALA A 380 22.07 25.91 -16.78
CA ALA A 380 23.26 25.18 -17.19
C ALA A 380 24.18 26.11 -18.00
N ASP A 381 25.39 25.66 -18.31
CA ASP A 381 26.26 26.41 -19.21
C ASP A 381 25.59 26.53 -20.58
N ASN A 382 25.46 27.77 -21.07
CA ASN A 382 24.81 28.10 -22.34
C ASN A 382 23.34 27.65 -22.47
N TYR A 383 22.66 27.28 -21.38
CA TYR A 383 21.24 26.96 -21.37
C TYR A 383 20.54 27.52 -20.13
N ASN A 384 19.40 28.18 -20.33
CA ASN A 384 18.52 28.54 -19.23
C ASN A 384 17.06 28.43 -19.63
N ALA A 385 16.23 27.96 -18.71
CA ALA A 385 14.80 27.90 -18.86
C ALA A 385 14.08 28.40 -17.62
N PHE A 386 12.94 29.05 -17.83
CA PHE A 386 12.07 29.54 -16.78
C PHE A 386 10.61 29.25 -17.14
N THR A 387 9.90 28.62 -16.21
CA THR A 387 8.48 28.31 -16.35
C THR A 387 7.69 29.00 -15.27
N LEU A 388 6.56 29.58 -15.66
CA LEU A 388 5.54 30.09 -14.76
C LEU A 388 4.18 29.54 -15.19
N GLY A 389 3.43 29.02 -14.24
CA GLY A 389 2.11 28.44 -14.50
C GLY A 389 1.14 28.60 -13.35
N THR A 390 -0.13 28.43 -13.70
CA THR A 390 -1.26 28.55 -12.79
C THR A 390 -2.24 27.42 -13.03
N GLY A 391 -2.87 26.92 -11.98
CA GLY A 391 -3.96 25.93 -12.04
C GLY A 391 -5.22 26.51 -11.38
N TRP A 392 -6.34 26.43 -12.08
CA TRP A 392 -7.61 27.05 -11.71
C TRP A 392 -8.69 25.99 -11.55
N ASN A 393 -9.24 25.78 -10.36
CA ASN A 393 -10.40 24.90 -10.14
C ASN A 393 -11.69 25.72 -10.14
N THR A 394 -12.38 25.70 -11.28
CA THR A 394 -13.58 26.50 -11.52
C THR A 394 -14.82 25.61 -11.66
N ARG A 395 -16.01 26.20 -11.65
CA ARG A 395 -17.27 25.46 -11.88
C ARG A 395 -17.29 24.74 -13.23
N ILE A 396 -16.68 25.33 -14.26
CA ILE A 396 -16.63 24.74 -15.61
C ILE A 396 -15.52 23.68 -15.75
N GLY A 397 -14.68 23.48 -14.73
CA GLY A 397 -13.58 22.52 -14.72
C GLY A 397 -12.27 23.10 -14.21
N ALA A 398 -11.29 22.22 -14.09
CA ALA A 398 -9.92 22.59 -13.77
C ALA A 398 -9.19 22.98 -15.05
N ILE A 399 -8.52 24.13 -15.04
CA ILE A 399 -7.77 24.66 -16.16
C ILE A 399 -6.36 24.99 -15.68
N SER A 400 -5.32 24.48 -16.33
CA SER A 400 -3.96 24.97 -16.13
C SER A 400 -3.48 25.73 -17.34
N VAL A 401 -2.71 26.79 -17.09
CA VAL A 401 -2.00 27.53 -18.12
C VAL A 401 -0.58 27.75 -17.64
N ASP A 402 0.39 27.36 -18.45
CA ASP A 402 1.81 27.59 -18.20
C ASP A 402 2.55 28.09 -19.45
N MET A 403 3.61 28.84 -19.19
CA MET A 403 4.53 29.37 -20.19
C MET A 403 5.95 29.06 -19.74
N THR A 404 6.72 28.46 -20.64
CA THR A 404 8.15 28.22 -20.47
C THR A 404 8.94 29.02 -21.50
N GLN A 405 9.88 29.85 -21.04
CA GLN A 405 10.88 30.50 -21.88
C GLN A 405 12.18 29.71 -21.79
N SER A 406 12.83 29.46 -22.92
CA SER A 406 14.15 28.82 -23.00
C SER A 406 15.12 29.68 -23.82
N HIS A 407 16.36 29.79 -23.36
CA HIS A 407 17.51 30.29 -24.12
C HIS A 407 18.54 29.16 -24.21
N SER A 408 18.93 28.79 -25.42
CA SER A 408 19.89 27.71 -25.68
C SER A 408 20.92 28.19 -26.69
N LYS A 409 22.18 28.27 -26.27
CA LYS A 409 23.32 28.55 -27.14
C LYS A 409 24.11 27.26 -27.35
N GLN A 410 24.27 26.86 -28.60
CA GLN A 410 24.95 25.63 -28.98
C GLN A 410 26.45 25.85 -29.16
N ASP A 411 27.23 24.77 -29.10
CA ASP A 411 28.71 24.82 -29.21
C ASP A 411 29.19 25.28 -30.59
N ASN A 412 28.35 25.10 -31.63
CA ASN A 412 28.57 25.61 -32.98
C ASN A 412 28.37 27.15 -33.09
N GLY A 413 27.89 27.80 -32.03
CA GLY A 413 27.63 29.23 -31.97
C GLY A 413 26.18 29.65 -32.24
N ASP A 414 25.31 28.72 -32.65
CA ASP A 414 23.88 29.00 -32.88
C ASP A 414 23.17 29.33 -31.56
N VAL A 415 22.21 30.26 -31.61
CA VAL A 415 21.43 30.71 -30.46
C VAL A 415 19.95 30.53 -30.76
N PHE A 416 19.25 29.86 -29.85
CA PHE A 416 17.82 29.55 -29.95
C PHE A 416 17.09 30.11 -28.73
N ASP A 417 16.26 31.12 -28.97
CA ASP A 417 15.38 31.74 -27.98
C ASP A 417 13.94 31.40 -28.29
N GLY A 418 13.29 30.66 -27.40
CA GLY A 418 11.95 30.16 -27.67
C GLY A 418 11.05 30.02 -26.47
N GLN A 419 9.78 29.77 -26.77
CA GLN A 419 8.68 29.76 -25.83
C GLN A 419 7.81 28.55 -26.06
N SER A 420 7.33 27.95 -24.97
CA SER A 420 6.33 26.90 -24.98
C SER A 420 5.16 27.31 -24.10
N TYR A 421 3.95 27.12 -24.60
CA TYR A 421 2.71 27.44 -23.92
C TYR A 421 1.88 26.18 -23.82
N GLN A 422 1.35 25.89 -22.65
CA GLN A 422 0.49 24.73 -22.43
C GLN A 422 -0.79 25.14 -21.74
N ILE A 423 -1.89 24.58 -22.21
CA ILE A 423 -3.21 24.69 -21.60
C ILE A 423 -3.71 23.28 -21.36
N ALA A 424 -4.10 22.95 -20.13
CA ALA A 424 -4.74 21.68 -19.82
C ALA A 424 -6.11 21.89 -19.17
N TYR A 425 -7.02 20.95 -19.41
CA TYR A 425 -8.39 20.98 -18.93
C TYR A 425 -8.84 19.61 -18.42
N ASN A 426 -9.58 19.59 -17.32
CA ASN A 426 -10.21 18.41 -16.74
C ASN A 426 -11.58 18.77 -16.14
N LYS A 427 -12.60 17.94 -16.38
CA LYS A 427 -13.91 18.04 -15.71
C LYS A 427 -14.67 16.71 -15.79
N TYR A 428 -15.45 16.40 -14.78
CA TYR A 428 -16.52 15.41 -14.89
C TYR A 428 -17.89 16.11 -14.88
N LEU A 429 -18.68 15.86 -15.92
CA LEU A 429 -20.04 16.36 -16.05
C LEU A 429 -21.00 15.31 -15.50
N THR A 430 -21.56 15.57 -14.31
CA THR A 430 -22.46 14.66 -13.61
C THR A 430 -23.76 14.42 -14.38
N GLN A 431 -24.27 15.43 -15.09
CA GLN A 431 -25.55 15.35 -15.82
C GLN A 431 -25.53 14.33 -16.97
N THR A 432 -24.37 14.12 -17.59
CA THR A 432 -24.19 13.22 -18.74
C THR A 432 -23.24 12.06 -18.45
N ALA A 433 -22.75 11.96 -17.20
CA ALA A 433 -21.68 11.05 -16.78
C ALA A 433 -20.45 11.08 -17.72
N THR A 434 -20.10 12.27 -18.21
CA THR A 434 -18.98 12.48 -19.14
C THR A 434 -17.75 12.93 -18.39
N ARG A 435 -16.67 12.16 -18.48
CA ARG A 435 -15.36 12.47 -17.90
C ARG A 435 -14.41 12.96 -18.99
N PHE A 436 -13.98 14.21 -18.88
CA PHE A 436 -12.81 14.74 -19.58
C PHE A 436 -11.60 14.49 -18.68
N GLY A 437 -10.93 13.35 -18.86
CA GLY A 437 -9.84 12.90 -18.00
C GLY A 437 -8.60 13.80 -18.08
N LEU A 438 -8.25 14.25 -19.28
CA LEU A 438 -7.29 15.33 -19.54
C LEU A 438 -7.42 15.74 -21.00
N ALA A 439 -7.60 17.01 -21.27
CA ALA A 439 -7.43 17.61 -22.59
C ALA A 439 -6.32 18.66 -22.49
N ALA A 440 -5.20 18.42 -23.16
CA ALA A 440 -4.03 19.29 -23.10
C ALA A 440 -3.62 19.71 -24.51
N TYR A 441 -3.31 20.98 -24.67
CA TYR A 441 -2.73 21.55 -25.88
C TYR A 441 -1.45 22.26 -25.51
N ARG A 442 -0.35 21.90 -26.19
CA ARG A 442 0.95 22.53 -26.07
C ARG A 442 1.38 23.07 -27.41
N TYR A 443 1.75 24.35 -27.44
CA TYR A 443 2.38 25.00 -28.56
C TYR A 443 3.81 25.37 -28.18
N SER A 444 4.79 25.05 -29.03
CA SER A 444 6.18 25.45 -28.87
C SER A 444 6.67 26.20 -30.11
N SER A 445 7.32 27.33 -29.89
CA SER A 445 7.94 28.12 -30.96
C SER A 445 9.08 27.32 -31.61
N ARG A 446 9.47 27.71 -32.82
CA ARG A 446 10.51 27.01 -33.61
C ARG A 446 11.84 26.88 -32.87
N ASP A 447 12.19 27.92 -32.11
CA ASP A 447 13.46 28.04 -31.40
C ASP A 447 13.36 27.61 -29.93
N TYR A 448 12.21 27.08 -29.49
CA TYR A 448 12.09 26.51 -28.16
C TYR A 448 12.91 25.22 -28.05
N ARG A 449 13.67 25.09 -26.96
CA ARG A 449 14.50 23.91 -26.68
C ARG A 449 14.33 23.50 -25.22
N THR A 450 14.04 22.22 -25.01
CA THR A 450 14.18 21.59 -23.70
C THR A 450 15.66 21.43 -23.36
N PHE A 451 15.99 21.10 -22.11
CA PHE A 451 17.39 20.83 -21.74
C PHE A 451 17.92 19.59 -22.46
N ASN A 452 17.08 18.57 -22.60
CA ASN A 452 17.39 17.37 -23.37
C ASN A 452 17.66 17.71 -24.84
N ASP A 453 16.88 18.61 -25.47
CA ASP A 453 17.14 19.11 -26.82
C ASP A 453 18.49 19.85 -26.93
N HIS A 454 18.85 20.63 -25.90
CA HIS A 454 20.12 21.36 -25.86
C HIS A 454 21.31 20.39 -25.81
N VAL A 455 21.29 19.45 -24.87
CA VAL A 455 22.35 18.45 -24.74
C VAL A 455 22.44 17.59 -26.00
N TRP A 456 21.30 17.12 -26.53
CA TRP A 456 21.30 16.34 -27.76
C TRP A 456 21.87 17.12 -28.94
N ALA A 457 21.46 18.38 -29.15
CA ALA A 457 21.90 19.15 -30.30
C ALA A 457 23.41 19.43 -30.32
N ASN A 458 24.04 19.61 -29.15
CA ASN A 458 25.50 19.74 -29.04
C ASN A 458 26.26 18.42 -29.30
N ASN A 459 25.55 17.29 -29.27
CA ASN A 459 26.13 15.96 -29.46
C ASN A 459 25.73 15.31 -30.79
N LYS A 460 24.93 15.99 -31.62
CA LYS A 460 24.34 15.40 -32.83
C LYS A 460 25.38 14.81 -33.79
N ASP A 461 26.54 15.44 -33.91
CA ASP A 461 27.62 15.02 -34.82
C ASP A 461 28.66 14.11 -34.14
N SER A 462 28.57 13.92 -32.82
CA SER A 462 29.50 13.15 -31.98
C SER A 462 28.80 12.05 -31.18
N TYR A 463 27.64 11.62 -31.67
CA TYR A 463 26.83 10.58 -31.06
C TYR A 463 27.37 9.21 -31.51
N ASP A 464 27.87 8.41 -30.58
CA ASP A 464 28.34 7.05 -30.88
C ASP A 464 27.12 6.15 -31.11
N ARG A 465 26.91 5.78 -32.38
CA ARG A 465 25.90 4.80 -32.77
C ARG A 465 26.36 3.41 -32.34
N ASP A 466 25.73 2.84 -31.33
CA ASP A 466 25.90 1.42 -31.04
C ASP A 466 25.01 0.61 -32.00
N GLU A 467 25.62 -0.15 -32.90
CA GLU A 467 24.91 -1.00 -33.88
C GLU A 467 24.05 -2.09 -33.19
N ASN A 468 24.21 -2.31 -31.88
CA ASN A 468 23.48 -3.34 -31.12
C ASN A 468 22.24 -2.83 -30.37
N ASP A 469 21.99 -1.52 -30.29
CA ASP A 469 20.79 -0.99 -29.64
C ASP A 469 19.60 -1.05 -30.62
N VAL A 470 18.54 -1.74 -30.22
CA VAL A 470 17.30 -1.91 -31.01
C VAL A 470 16.61 -0.56 -31.31
N TYR A 471 16.88 0.45 -30.49
CA TYR A 471 16.42 1.83 -30.65
C TYR A 471 17.54 2.80 -30.27
N ASP A 472 18.06 3.52 -31.26
CA ASP A 472 19.04 4.58 -31.05
C ASP A 472 18.34 5.85 -30.55
N ILE A 473 18.73 6.36 -29.38
CA ILE A 473 18.15 7.61 -28.84
C ILE A 473 18.49 8.82 -29.73
N ALA A 474 19.52 8.75 -30.58
CA ALA A 474 19.74 9.74 -31.64
C ALA A 474 18.59 9.77 -32.65
N ASP A 475 18.01 8.62 -33.02
CA ASP A 475 16.86 8.54 -33.92
C ASP A 475 15.58 9.08 -33.25
N TYR A 476 15.42 8.85 -31.93
CA TYR A 476 14.32 9.42 -31.14
C TYR A 476 14.34 10.95 -31.17
N TYR A 477 15.48 11.56 -30.83
CA TYR A 477 15.59 13.01 -30.89
C TYR A 477 15.54 13.53 -32.32
N GLN A 478 16.13 12.82 -33.29
CA GLN A 478 15.99 13.22 -34.70
C GLN A 478 14.51 13.32 -35.09
N ASN A 479 13.66 12.45 -34.57
CA ASN A 479 12.22 12.39 -34.85
C ASN A 479 11.31 13.26 -33.98
N ASP A 480 11.65 13.49 -32.71
CA ASP A 480 10.84 14.26 -31.76
C ASP A 480 11.31 15.73 -31.60
N PHE A 481 12.49 16.08 -32.14
CA PHE A 481 13.03 17.44 -32.05
C PHE A 481 12.19 18.47 -32.82
N GLY A 482 12.00 19.64 -32.22
CA GLY A 482 11.27 20.74 -32.85
C GLY A 482 9.76 20.54 -32.88
N ARG A 483 9.19 19.83 -31.89
CA ARG A 483 7.74 19.70 -31.70
C ARG A 483 7.07 21.08 -31.69
N LYS A 484 6.09 21.27 -32.57
CA LYS A 484 5.34 22.53 -32.75
C LYS A 484 4.02 22.51 -31.97
N ASN A 485 3.16 21.55 -32.29
CA ASN A 485 1.86 21.40 -31.65
C ASN A 485 1.79 19.99 -31.05
N SER A 486 1.25 19.88 -29.85
CA SER A 486 0.83 18.62 -29.26
C SER A 486 -0.55 18.81 -28.67
N PHE A 487 -1.54 18.09 -29.19
CA PHE A 487 -2.88 18.03 -28.63
C PHE A 487 -3.14 16.61 -28.13
N SER A 488 -3.57 16.44 -26.89
CA SER A 488 -3.97 15.14 -26.36
C SER A 488 -5.30 15.26 -25.65
N ALA A 489 -6.24 14.34 -25.88
CA ALA A 489 -7.51 14.33 -25.16
C ALA A 489 -7.94 12.91 -24.80
N ASN A 490 -8.39 12.75 -23.56
CA ASN A 490 -8.99 11.52 -23.04
C ASN A 490 -10.40 11.82 -22.54
N VAL A 491 -11.40 11.26 -23.20
CA VAL A 491 -12.82 11.47 -22.88
C VAL A 491 -13.47 10.11 -22.68
N SER A 492 -14.15 9.89 -21.57
CA SER A 492 -14.93 8.68 -21.34
C SER A 492 -16.34 9.05 -20.90
N GLN A 493 -17.35 8.42 -21.48
CA GLN A 493 -18.75 8.64 -21.16
C GLN A 493 -19.39 7.31 -20.77
N SER A 494 -19.91 7.25 -19.55
CA SER A 494 -20.80 6.16 -19.15
C SER A 494 -22.19 6.43 -19.72
N LEU A 495 -22.74 5.46 -20.44
CA LEU A 495 -24.10 5.53 -20.96
C LEU A 495 -25.11 5.11 -19.86
N PRO A 496 -26.41 5.40 -20.03
CA PRO A 496 -27.43 4.97 -19.07
C PRO A 496 -27.37 3.46 -18.76
N GLN A 497 -27.91 3.08 -17.61
CA GLN A 497 -27.85 1.70 -17.11
C GLN A 497 -28.20 0.66 -18.19
N GLY A 498 -27.29 -0.29 -18.42
CA GLY A 498 -27.42 -1.34 -19.42
C GLY A 498 -26.85 -1.01 -20.81
N TRP A 499 -26.50 0.25 -21.09
CA TRP A 499 -25.96 0.69 -22.38
C TRP A 499 -24.44 0.74 -22.45
N GLY A 500 -23.71 0.48 -21.35
CA GLY A 500 -22.24 0.39 -21.35
C GLY A 500 -21.53 1.75 -21.28
N SER A 501 -20.37 1.86 -21.92
CA SER A 501 -19.52 3.05 -21.89
C SER A 501 -18.78 3.26 -23.21
N VAL A 502 -18.56 4.53 -23.56
CA VAL A 502 -17.77 4.94 -24.74
C VAL A 502 -16.53 5.68 -24.25
N SER A 503 -15.37 5.42 -24.86
CA SER A 503 -14.15 6.18 -24.57
C SER A 503 -13.44 6.60 -25.86
N LEU A 504 -12.83 7.78 -25.83
CA LEU A 504 -12.05 8.37 -26.90
C LEU A 504 -10.71 8.80 -26.31
N SER A 505 -9.62 8.32 -26.89
CA SER A 505 -8.26 8.82 -26.67
C SER A 505 -7.72 9.34 -28.00
N THR A 506 -7.02 10.47 -27.96
CA THR A 506 -6.38 11.04 -29.15
C THR A 506 -5.11 11.79 -28.82
N LEU A 507 -4.17 11.78 -29.75
CA LEU A 507 -2.90 12.47 -29.68
C LEU A 507 -2.53 13.00 -31.08
N TRP A 508 -2.44 14.32 -31.25
CA TRP A 508 -2.02 14.95 -32.49
C TRP A 508 -0.71 15.68 -32.27
N ARG A 509 0.27 15.45 -33.15
CA ARG A 509 1.57 16.08 -33.10
C ARG A 509 1.96 16.65 -34.46
N ASP A 510 2.42 17.89 -34.42
CA ASP A 510 3.05 18.58 -35.55
C ASP A 510 4.46 18.99 -35.16
N TYR A 511 5.37 19.01 -36.13
CA TYR A 511 6.78 19.37 -35.95
C TYR A 511 7.19 20.50 -36.89
N TRP A 512 8.18 21.30 -36.50
CA TRP A 512 8.79 22.31 -37.36
C TRP A 512 9.74 21.65 -38.37
N GLY A 513 9.68 22.07 -39.64
CA GLY A 513 10.60 21.60 -40.68
C GLY A 513 10.28 20.22 -41.28
N ARG A 514 9.19 19.58 -40.83
CA ARG A 514 8.69 18.30 -41.38
C ARG A 514 7.30 18.50 -41.99
N SER A 515 7.04 17.82 -43.10
CA SER A 515 5.71 17.74 -43.71
C SER A 515 5.00 16.48 -43.24
N GLY A 516 3.80 16.62 -42.68
CA GLY A 516 3.01 15.51 -42.12
C GLY A 516 2.57 15.79 -40.69
N ASN A 517 1.42 15.26 -40.30
CA ASN A 517 0.95 15.27 -38.91
C ASN A 517 0.79 13.83 -38.43
N SER A 518 1.28 13.54 -37.22
CA SER A 518 1.02 12.26 -36.57
C SER A 518 -0.24 12.41 -35.73
N LYS A 519 -1.24 11.60 -36.04
CA LYS A 519 -2.55 11.62 -35.40
C LYS A 519 -2.96 10.23 -34.95
N ASP A 520 -2.88 10.01 -33.65
CA ASP A 520 -3.38 8.80 -33.04
C ASP A 520 -4.81 9.02 -32.56
N TYR A 521 -5.68 8.04 -32.84
CA TYR A 521 -7.06 8.00 -32.38
C TYR A 521 -7.37 6.60 -31.87
N GLN A 522 -8.09 6.53 -30.76
CA GLN A 522 -8.67 5.29 -30.27
C GLN A 522 -10.06 5.57 -29.72
N LEU A 523 -11.07 5.00 -30.38
CA LEU A 523 -12.46 5.03 -29.95
C LEU A 523 -12.82 3.62 -29.49
N SER A 524 -13.41 3.47 -28.31
CA SER A 524 -13.90 2.17 -27.83
C SER A 524 -15.29 2.28 -27.23
N TYR A 525 -16.08 1.22 -27.40
CA TYR A 525 -17.37 1.02 -26.77
C TYR A 525 -17.33 -0.33 -26.05
N SER A 526 -17.50 -0.30 -24.73
CA SER A 526 -17.48 -1.48 -23.88
C SER A 526 -18.79 -1.63 -23.14
N ASN A 527 -19.36 -2.82 -23.14
CA ASN A 527 -20.55 -3.15 -22.38
C ASN A 527 -20.51 -4.62 -21.94
N SER A 528 -21.38 -4.99 -21.02
CA SER A 528 -21.51 -6.35 -20.51
C SER A 528 -22.96 -6.81 -20.60
N TRP A 529 -23.17 -8.02 -21.13
CA TRP A 529 -24.45 -8.69 -21.07
C TRP A 529 -24.35 -9.89 -20.12
N GLN A 530 -25.05 -9.80 -18.99
CA GLN A 530 -24.90 -10.73 -17.86
C GLN A 530 -23.43 -10.85 -17.42
N ARG A 531 -22.80 -12.01 -17.63
CA ARG A 531 -21.39 -12.25 -17.32
C ARG A 531 -20.46 -11.99 -18.52
N ILE A 532 -20.99 -11.85 -19.73
CA ILE A 532 -20.22 -11.71 -20.96
C ILE A 532 -19.86 -10.24 -21.14
N SER A 533 -18.57 -9.93 -21.18
CA SER A 533 -18.07 -8.59 -21.49
C SER A 533 -17.67 -8.51 -22.95
N TYR A 534 -18.05 -7.44 -23.65
CA TYR A 534 -17.66 -7.20 -25.03
C TYR A 534 -17.19 -5.77 -25.23
N THR A 535 -16.19 -5.58 -26.08
CA THR A 535 -15.62 -4.28 -26.43
C THR A 535 -15.42 -4.20 -27.92
N PHE A 536 -15.91 -3.12 -28.52
CA PHE A 536 -15.63 -2.75 -29.90
C PHE A 536 -14.69 -1.56 -29.86
N SER A 537 -13.59 -1.60 -30.60
CA SER A 537 -12.66 -0.46 -30.67
C SER A 537 -12.20 -0.20 -32.09
N ALA A 538 -12.03 1.07 -32.43
CA ALA A 538 -11.43 1.53 -33.67
C ALA A 538 -10.22 2.37 -33.32
N SER A 539 -9.09 2.11 -33.94
CA SER A 539 -7.87 2.88 -33.75
C SER A 539 -7.21 3.23 -35.07
N GLN A 540 -6.54 4.38 -35.10
CA GLN A 540 -5.60 4.75 -36.13
C GLN A 540 -4.29 5.11 -35.44
N THR A 541 -3.20 4.49 -35.89
CA THR A 541 -1.83 4.72 -35.45
C THR A 541 -0.91 4.81 -36.67
N TYR A 542 0.40 4.91 -36.45
CA TYR A 542 1.40 4.84 -37.52
C TYR A 542 2.29 3.63 -37.29
N ASP A 543 2.65 2.92 -38.37
CA ASP A 543 3.61 1.81 -38.31
C ASP A 543 5.08 2.31 -38.30
N GLU A 544 6.03 1.38 -38.29
CA GLU A 544 7.48 1.68 -38.25
C GLU A 544 7.93 2.52 -39.47
N ASP A 545 7.30 2.31 -40.62
CA ASP A 545 7.54 3.05 -41.86
C ASP A 545 6.75 4.38 -41.94
N HIS A 546 6.06 4.75 -40.86
CA HIS A 546 5.21 5.94 -40.76
C HIS A 546 4.01 5.94 -41.72
N HIS A 547 3.50 4.77 -42.11
CA HIS A 547 2.22 4.63 -42.79
C HIS A 547 1.06 4.58 -41.79
N GLU A 548 -0.10 5.09 -42.20
CA GLU A 548 -1.31 5.01 -41.38
C GLU A 548 -1.76 3.55 -41.23
N ASP A 549 -1.90 3.08 -40.00
CA ASP A 549 -2.43 1.76 -39.64
C ASP A 549 -3.79 1.93 -38.95
N LYS A 550 -4.85 1.52 -39.64
CA LYS A 550 -6.24 1.60 -39.17
C LYS A 550 -6.72 0.22 -38.79
N ARG A 551 -7.22 0.09 -37.55
CA ARG A 551 -7.67 -1.18 -37.00
C ARG A 551 -9.04 -1.06 -36.36
N PHE A 552 -9.89 -2.06 -36.58
CA PHE A 552 -11.12 -2.27 -35.84
C PHE A 552 -11.03 -3.60 -35.07
N ASN A 553 -11.19 -3.57 -33.76
CA ASN A 553 -11.06 -4.73 -32.90
C ASN A 553 -12.37 -5.04 -32.17
N VAL A 554 -12.74 -6.33 -32.17
CA VAL A 554 -13.86 -6.89 -31.42
C VAL A 554 -13.29 -7.83 -30.36
N PHE A 555 -13.46 -7.47 -29.10
CA PHE A 555 -13.05 -8.27 -27.95
C PHE A 555 -14.26 -8.81 -27.21
N ILE A 556 -14.26 -10.10 -26.89
CA ILE A 556 -15.30 -10.77 -26.10
C ILE A 556 -14.61 -11.55 -24.98
N SER A 557 -15.11 -11.45 -23.75
CA SER A 557 -14.62 -12.20 -22.59
C SER A 557 -15.78 -12.83 -21.82
N ILE A 558 -15.65 -14.13 -21.53
CA ILE A 558 -16.65 -14.95 -20.84
C ILE A 558 -15.99 -15.62 -19.63
N PRO A 559 -16.34 -15.22 -18.40
CA PRO A 559 -15.90 -15.90 -17.19
C PRO A 559 -16.80 -17.11 -16.88
N PHE A 560 -16.17 -18.21 -16.53
CA PHE A 560 -16.79 -19.43 -16.01
C PHE A 560 -16.27 -19.67 -14.60
N ASP A 561 -17.21 -19.75 -13.66
CA ASP A 561 -16.93 -20.00 -12.25
C ASP A 561 -17.64 -21.28 -11.81
N TRP A 562 -16.94 -22.15 -11.08
CA TRP A 562 -17.54 -23.32 -10.44
C TRP A 562 -16.90 -23.58 -9.06
N GLY A 563 -17.60 -24.33 -8.20
CA GLY A 563 -17.26 -24.49 -6.78
C GLY A 563 -17.93 -23.45 -5.89
N ASP A 564 -18.14 -23.80 -4.63
CA ASP A 564 -18.88 -23.01 -3.63
C ASP A 564 -18.03 -22.67 -2.38
N ASP A 565 -16.74 -23.04 -2.39
CA ASP A 565 -15.79 -22.97 -1.26
C ASP A 565 -16.18 -23.80 -0.02
N ILE A 566 -17.31 -24.52 -0.06
CA ILE A 566 -17.81 -25.37 1.03
C ILE A 566 -17.54 -26.85 0.69
N SER A 567 -17.99 -27.28 -0.49
CA SER A 567 -17.84 -28.65 -0.99
C SER A 567 -16.71 -28.78 -1.99
N ALA A 568 -16.42 -27.72 -2.75
CA ALA A 568 -15.32 -27.67 -3.71
C ALA A 568 -14.69 -26.26 -3.78
N PRO A 569 -13.35 -26.15 -3.93
CA PRO A 569 -12.69 -24.86 -4.10
C PRO A 569 -13.24 -24.11 -5.32
N ARG A 570 -13.51 -22.82 -5.17
CA ARG A 570 -13.93 -21.98 -6.29
C ARG A 570 -12.82 -21.89 -7.33
N ARG A 571 -13.17 -22.08 -8.60
CA ARG A 571 -12.25 -22.00 -9.75
C ARG A 571 -12.78 -21.01 -10.76
N HIS A 572 -11.86 -20.25 -11.34
CA HIS A 572 -12.12 -19.21 -12.32
C HIS A 572 -11.44 -19.57 -13.64
N LEU A 573 -12.21 -19.54 -14.71
CA LEU A 573 -11.74 -19.80 -16.07
C LEU A 573 -12.29 -18.72 -17.00
N TYR A 574 -11.42 -18.10 -17.80
CA TYR A 574 -11.80 -17.05 -18.73
C TYR A 574 -11.57 -17.52 -20.15
N VAL A 575 -12.62 -17.46 -20.96
CA VAL A 575 -12.52 -17.57 -22.42
C VAL A 575 -12.53 -16.16 -23.00
N SER A 576 -11.56 -15.84 -23.83
CA SER A 576 -11.49 -14.55 -24.52
C SER A 576 -11.30 -14.74 -26.02
N ASN A 577 -11.92 -13.87 -26.81
CA ASN A 577 -11.67 -13.78 -28.24
C ASN A 577 -11.42 -12.32 -28.61
N SER A 578 -10.39 -12.09 -29.43
CA SER A 578 -10.06 -10.78 -30.00
C SER A 578 -9.97 -10.93 -31.52
N THR A 579 -10.89 -10.32 -32.25
CA THR A 579 -10.86 -10.26 -33.72
C THR A 579 -10.47 -8.87 -34.17
N THR A 580 -9.42 -8.74 -34.96
CA THR A 580 -8.95 -7.47 -35.52
C THR A 580 -9.19 -7.45 -37.03
N PHE A 581 -9.67 -6.31 -37.51
CA PHE A 581 -9.85 -5.97 -38.92
C PHE A 581 -8.96 -4.77 -39.25
N ASP A 582 -8.44 -4.72 -40.47
CA ASP A 582 -7.64 -3.63 -41.04
C ASP A 582 -8.31 -3.11 -42.34
N ASP A 583 -7.63 -2.23 -43.08
CA ASP A 583 -8.14 -1.65 -44.33
C ASP A 583 -8.44 -2.70 -45.42
N ASP A 584 -7.86 -3.90 -45.36
CA ASP A 584 -8.12 -5.00 -46.30
C ASP A 584 -9.18 -5.99 -45.79
N GLY A 585 -9.76 -5.76 -44.60
CA GLY A 585 -10.76 -6.63 -43.99
C GLY A 585 -10.22 -7.43 -42.80
N PHE A 586 -10.43 -8.74 -42.76
CA PHE A 586 -10.03 -9.56 -41.60
C PHE A 586 -8.50 -9.58 -41.45
N ALA A 587 -7.95 -9.09 -40.35
CA ALA A 587 -6.51 -9.05 -40.12
C ALA A 587 -6.04 -10.24 -39.27
N SER A 588 -6.72 -10.47 -38.14
CA SER A 588 -6.36 -11.56 -37.22
C SER A 588 -7.49 -11.94 -36.25
N ASN A 589 -7.41 -13.15 -35.71
CA ASN A 589 -8.26 -13.63 -34.62
C ASN A 589 -7.36 -14.26 -33.56
N ASN A 590 -7.56 -13.95 -32.28
CA ASN A 590 -6.89 -14.59 -31.16
C ASN A 590 -7.94 -15.11 -30.17
N THR A 591 -8.00 -16.43 -29.98
CA THR A 591 -8.87 -17.09 -29.02
C THR A 591 -8.02 -17.65 -27.88
N GLY A 592 -8.30 -17.23 -26.65
CA GLY A 592 -7.54 -17.63 -25.46
C GLY A 592 -8.42 -18.23 -24.37
N LEU A 593 -7.87 -19.21 -23.66
CA LEU A 593 -8.37 -19.77 -22.41
C LEU A 593 -7.35 -19.48 -21.31
N SER A 594 -7.76 -18.94 -20.17
CA SER A 594 -6.87 -18.73 -19.03
C SER A 594 -7.56 -19.00 -17.70
N GLY A 595 -6.79 -19.39 -16.68
CA GLY A 595 -7.35 -19.69 -15.36
C GLY A 595 -6.29 -19.89 -14.28
N THR A 596 -6.76 -20.18 -13.06
CA THR A 596 -5.92 -20.40 -11.87
C THR A 596 -6.12 -21.81 -11.30
N ALA A 597 -5.03 -22.47 -10.93
CA ALA A 597 -5.01 -23.84 -10.41
C ALA A 597 -4.09 -24.00 -9.19
N GLY A 598 -4.23 -25.14 -8.52
CA GLY A 598 -3.49 -25.49 -7.29
C GLY A 598 -4.30 -25.30 -6.01
N SER A 599 -3.83 -25.88 -4.90
CA SER A 599 -4.49 -25.76 -3.58
C SER A 599 -4.32 -24.38 -2.93
N ARG A 600 -3.34 -23.59 -3.40
CA ARG A 600 -2.99 -22.25 -2.92
C ARG A 600 -3.11 -21.20 -4.03
N ASP A 601 -3.81 -21.53 -5.11
CA ASP A 601 -3.98 -20.68 -6.29
C ASP A 601 -2.63 -20.23 -6.90
N GLN A 602 -1.64 -21.13 -6.84
CA GLN A 602 -0.25 -20.84 -7.17
C GLN A 602 0.11 -20.99 -8.65
N PHE A 603 -0.77 -21.55 -9.48
CA PHE A 603 -0.54 -21.75 -10.92
C PHE A 603 -1.50 -20.89 -11.74
N ASN A 604 -0.99 -19.96 -12.53
CA ASN A 604 -1.78 -19.29 -13.56
C ASN A 604 -1.41 -19.92 -14.91
N TYR A 605 -2.39 -20.29 -15.72
CA TYR A 605 -2.14 -20.86 -17.03
C TYR A 605 -2.95 -20.16 -18.10
N GLY A 606 -2.42 -20.15 -19.32
CA GLY A 606 -3.08 -19.63 -20.51
C GLY A 606 -2.78 -20.52 -21.71
N VAL A 607 -3.75 -20.67 -22.60
CA VAL A 607 -3.62 -21.32 -23.90
C VAL A 607 -4.28 -20.42 -24.92
N ASN A 608 -3.62 -20.16 -26.04
CA ASN A 608 -4.14 -19.28 -27.08
C ASN A 608 -3.95 -19.88 -28.48
N LEU A 609 -4.91 -19.61 -29.34
CA LEU A 609 -4.87 -19.92 -30.76
C LEU A 609 -5.06 -18.61 -31.51
N SER A 610 -4.05 -18.20 -32.26
CA SER A 610 -4.10 -16.98 -33.07
C SER A 610 -3.95 -17.30 -34.55
N HIS A 611 -4.85 -16.79 -35.38
CA HIS A 611 -4.79 -16.86 -36.83
C HIS A 611 -4.58 -15.46 -37.40
N GLN A 612 -3.59 -15.27 -38.26
CA GLN A 612 -3.29 -14.03 -38.96
C GLN A 612 -3.53 -14.21 -40.46
N ARG A 613 -4.19 -13.22 -41.09
CA ARG A 613 -4.45 -13.23 -42.54
C ARG A 613 -3.15 -13.11 -43.32
N GLN A 614 -2.29 -12.19 -42.92
CA GLN A 614 -0.97 -12.01 -43.51
C GLN A 614 -0.21 -13.34 -43.40
N ASP A 615 0.18 -13.89 -44.55
CA ASP A 615 0.80 -15.21 -44.70
C ASP A 615 -0.02 -16.44 -44.29
N SER A 616 -1.31 -16.28 -43.98
CA SER A 616 -2.21 -17.35 -43.53
C SER A 616 -1.63 -18.18 -42.38
N GLU A 617 -1.07 -17.49 -41.39
CA GLU A 617 -0.35 -18.13 -40.29
C GLU A 617 -1.28 -18.45 -39.13
N THR A 618 -1.21 -19.69 -38.63
CA THR A 618 -1.90 -20.09 -37.39
C THR A 618 -0.86 -20.46 -36.36
N THR A 619 -0.90 -19.79 -35.22
CA THR A 619 -0.02 -20.00 -34.08
C THR A 619 -0.84 -20.55 -32.92
N ALA A 620 -0.39 -21.66 -32.35
CA ALA A 620 -0.90 -22.20 -31.10
C ALA A 620 0.15 -22.00 -30.02
N GLY A 621 -0.25 -21.50 -28.86
CA GLY A 621 0.65 -21.27 -27.75
C GLY A 621 0.01 -21.52 -26.40
N GLY A 622 0.87 -21.58 -25.39
CA GLY A 622 0.46 -21.66 -24.01
C GLY A 622 1.53 -21.09 -23.08
N ASN A 623 1.08 -20.63 -21.92
CA ASN A 623 1.92 -20.08 -20.88
C ASN A 623 1.52 -20.64 -19.51
N LEU A 624 2.49 -20.73 -18.61
CA LEU A 624 2.33 -21.17 -17.23
C LEU A 624 3.16 -20.26 -16.33
N THR A 625 2.52 -19.69 -15.31
CA THR A 625 3.16 -18.97 -14.21
C THR A 625 2.99 -19.79 -12.93
N TRP A 626 4.09 -20.10 -12.26
CA TRP A 626 4.10 -20.75 -10.95
C TRP A 626 4.63 -19.77 -9.89
N ASN A 627 3.75 -19.35 -9.00
CA ASN A 627 4.08 -18.56 -7.81
C ASN A 627 4.53 -19.49 -6.67
N ALA A 628 5.79 -19.92 -6.67
CA ALA A 628 6.35 -20.64 -5.54
C ALA A 628 6.60 -19.67 -4.36
N PRO A 629 6.69 -20.13 -3.10
CA PRO A 629 6.93 -19.24 -1.96
C PRO A 629 8.24 -18.43 -2.04
N VAL A 630 9.23 -18.93 -2.79
CA VAL A 630 10.59 -18.36 -2.87
C VAL A 630 10.93 -17.70 -4.21
N ALA A 631 10.12 -17.93 -5.25
CA ALA A 631 10.33 -17.38 -6.60
C ALA A 631 9.04 -17.51 -7.43
N THR A 632 8.86 -16.63 -8.41
CA THR A 632 7.86 -16.79 -9.46
C THR A 632 8.55 -17.25 -10.75
N LEU A 633 8.05 -18.34 -11.34
CA LEU A 633 8.56 -18.92 -12.57
C LEU A 633 7.51 -18.73 -13.67
N ASN A 634 7.92 -18.26 -14.86
CA ASN A 634 7.05 -18.20 -16.03
C ASN A 634 7.66 -19.05 -17.15
N GLY A 635 6.83 -19.80 -17.86
CA GLY A 635 7.19 -20.48 -19.10
C GLY A 635 6.15 -20.20 -20.16
N SER A 636 6.58 -20.06 -21.40
CA SER A 636 5.71 -19.88 -22.56
C SER A 636 6.26 -20.66 -23.75
N TYR A 637 5.37 -21.22 -24.54
CA TYR A 637 5.69 -21.92 -25.78
C TYR A 637 4.65 -21.53 -26.83
N SER A 638 5.09 -21.19 -28.03
CA SER A 638 4.21 -20.97 -29.17
C SER A 638 4.81 -21.57 -30.44
N GLN A 639 3.95 -22.09 -31.30
CA GLN A 639 4.37 -22.75 -32.53
C GLN A 639 3.41 -22.41 -33.65
N SER A 640 3.99 -22.12 -34.81
CA SER A 640 3.27 -21.86 -36.05
C SER A 640 3.81 -22.70 -37.20
N SER A 641 3.31 -22.48 -38.41
CA SER A 641 3.87 -23.06 -39.62
C SER A 641 5.24 -22.47 -40.00
N LYS A 642 5.61 -21.30 -39.49
CA LYS A 642 6.84 -20.57 -39.85
C LYS A 642 7.89 -20.52 -38.74
N TYR A 643 7.48 -20.58 -37.48
CA TYR A 643 8.40 -20.47 -36.36
C TYR A 643 8.00 -21.34 -35.16
N THR A 644 8.97 -21.54 -34.27
CA THR A 644 8.74 -22.07 -32.92
C THR A 644 9.42 -21.14 -31.93
N GLN A 645 8.68 -20.72 -30.89
CA GLN A 645 9.15 -19.80 -29.87
C GLN A 645 9.00 -20.44 -28.50
N THR A 646 10.01 -20.26 -27.66
CA THR A 646 10.01 -20.69 -26.27
C THR A 646 10.60 -19.59 -25.41
N GLY A 647 9.97 -19.35 -24.27
CA GLY A 647 10.36 -18.32 -23.33
C GLY A 647 10.28 -18.87 -21.91
N GLY A 648 11.23 -18.47 -21.08
CA GLY A 648 11.23 -18.75 -19.66
C GLY A 648 11.69 -17.53 -18.89
N SER A 649 11.10 -17.28 -17.72
CA SER A 649 11.63 -16.30 -16.78
C SER A 649 11.51 -16.76 -15.35
N ILE A 650 12.41 -16.26 -14.51
CA ILE A 650 12.38 -16.40 -13.06
C ILE A 650 12.46 -15.01 -12.45
N SER A 651 11.60 -14.75 -11.48
CA SER A 651 11.69 -13.57 -10.63
C SER A 651 11.59 -13.92 -9.16
N GLY A 652 12.15 -13.07 -8.33
CA GLY A 652 12.16 -13.26 -6.89
C GLY A 652 12.87 -12.14 -6.18
N GLY A 653 13.11 -12.38 -4.90
CA GLY A 653 13.87 -11.50 -4.04
C GLY A 653 14.68 -12.28 -3.04
N LEU A 654 15.78 -11.66 -2.61
CA LEU A 654 16.63 -12.12 -1.54
C LEU A 654 16.75 -10.98 -0.53
N VAL A 655 16.62 -11.30 0.75
CA VAL A 655 16.92 -10.38 1.85
C VAL A 655 17.94 -11.04 2.77
N ALA A 656 19.00 -10.30 3.09
CA ALA A 656 20.01 -10.66 4.08
C ALA A 656 19.93 -9.64 5.22
N TRP A 657 19.66 -10.14 6.42
CA TRP A 657 19.45 -9.35 7.62
C TRP A 657 20.01 -10.10 8.85
N SER A 658 19.87 -9.54 10.06
CA SER A 658 20.44 -10.13 11.27
C SER A 658 19.94 -11.55 11.59
N GLY A 659 18.75 -11.94 11.12
CA GLY A 659 18.20 -13.29 11.26
C GLY A 659 18.59 -14.27 10.14
N GLY A 660 19.43 -13.85 9.18
CA GLY A 660 19.94 -14.70 8.10
C GLY A 660 19.52 -14.25 6.70
N VAL A 661 19.52 -15.20 5.77
CA VAL A 661 19.15 -14.96 4.36
C VAL A 661 17.83 -15.64 4.06
N ASN A 662 16.87 -14.89 3.53
CA ASN A 662 15.57 -15.40 3.14
C ASN A 662 15.26 -15.03 1.69
N LEU A 663 14.61 -15.97 0.99
CA LEU A 663 14.09 -15.76 -0.34
C LEU A 663 12.62 -15.35 -0.28
N ALA A 664 12.20 -14.56 -1.26
CA ALA A 664 10.84 -14.10 -1.44
C ALA A 664 10.43 -14.29 -2.90
N ASN A 665 9.17 -14.64 -3.14
CA ASN A 665 8.68 -14.77 -4.51
C ASN A 665 8.57 -13.44 -5.25
N ARG A 666 8.44 -12.34 -4.50
CA ARG A 666 8.53 -10.97 -5.00
C ARG A 666 9.03 -10.07 -3.89
N LEU A 667 9.73 -9.01 -4.27
CA LEU A 667 10.22 -8.01 -3.35
C LEU A 667 9.95 -6.62 -3.93
N SER A 668 9.51 -5.69 -3.08
CA SER A 668 9.29 -4.29 -3.41
C SER A 668 10.33 -3.42 -2.70
N GLU A 669 10.27 -2.10 -2.90
CA GLU A 669 11.17 -1.14 -2.24
C GLU A 669 10.98 -1.11 -0.72
N THR A 670 9.75 -1.26 -0.23
CA THR A 670 9.39 -1.21 1.20
C THR A 670 8.66 -2.49 1.58
N PHE A 671 9.22 -3.28 2.48
CA PHE A 671 8.70 -4.60 2.80
C PHE A 671 8.95 -5.00 4.26
N ALA A 672 8.20 -5.99 4.74
CA ALA A 672 8.36 -6.57 6.07
C ALA A 672 9.02 -7.95 5.97
N VAL A 673 9.96 -8.21 6.87
CA VAL A 673 10.38 -9.55 7.26
C VAL A 673 9.56 -9.94 8.48
N MET A 674 8.63 -10.87 8.29
CA MET A 674 7.79 -11.40 9.37
C MET A 674 8.46 -12.66 9.93
N HIS A 675 8.70 -12.67 11.23
CA HIS A 675 9.42 -13.73 11.93
C HIS A 675 8.54 -14.29 13.06
N ALA A 676 8.13 -15.55 12.91
CA ALA A 676 7.35 -16.32 13.86
C ALA A 676 8.08 -17.64 14.15
N PRO A 677 9.04 -17.65 15.10
CA PRO A 677 9.95 -18.78 15.31
C PRO A 677 9.25 -20.14 15.39
N GLY A 678 9.64 -21.12 14.56
CA GLY A 678 9.08 -22.48 14.58
C GLY A 678 7.71 -22.63 13.91
N LEU A 679 7.08 -21.55 13.44
CA LEU A 679 5.83 -21.59 12.70
C LEU A 679 6.09 -21.72 11.19
N GLU A 680 6.20 -22.94 10.67
CA GLU A 680 6.29 -23.21 9.22
C GLU A 680 4.90 -23.18 8.56
N GLY A 681 4.80 -22.77 7.30
CA GLY A 681 3.61 -22.95 6.47
C GLY A 681 2.43 -21.98 6.71
N ALA A 682 2.56 -21.00 7.61
CA ALA A 682 1.52 -20.00 7.85
C ALA A 682 1.39 -19.02 6.69
N TYR A 683 0.16 -18.70 6.31
CA TYR A 683 -0.14 -17.76 5.22
C TYR A 683 -0.01 -16.31 5.67
N VAL A 684 0.27 -15.40 4.74
CA VAL A 684 0.45 -13.97 5.05
C VAL A 684 -0.63 -13.14 4.38
N ASN A 685 -1.36 -12.32 5.14
CA ASN A 685 -2.34 -11.35 4.62
C ASN A 685 -3.27 -11.92 3.51
N GLY A 686 -3.72 -13.17 3.67
CA GLY A 686 -4.61 -13.86 2.71
C GLY A 686 -3.93 -14.39 1.43
N GLN A 687 -2.61 -14.20 1.25
CA GLN A 687 -1.86 -14.72 0.12
C GLN A 687 -1.44 -16.18 0.36
N LYS A 688 -2.30 -17.14 -0.02
CA LYS A 688 -2.09 -18.58 0.22
C LYS A 688 -0.79 -19.15 -0.33
N TYR A 689 -0.28 -18.63 -1.46
CA TYR A 689 0.98 -19.10 -2.06
C TYR A 689 2.24 -18.62 -1.31
N ARG A 690 2.11 -17.64 -0.40
CA ARG A 690 3.21 -17.05 0.35
C ARG A 690 3.15 -17.53 1.79
N THR A 691 4.16 -18.32 2.18
CA THR A 691 4.15 -19.02 3.47
C THR A 691 5.45 -18.87 4.23
N THR A 692 5.38 -18.94 5.56
CA THR A 692 6.56 -19.04 6.41
C THR A 692 7.39 -20.28 6.09
N ASN A 693 8.71 -20.11 6.08
CA ASN A 693 9.66 -21.20 5.90
C ASN A 693 9.86 -21.99 7.22
N ARG A 694 10.75 -22.99 7.20
CA ARG A 694 11.08 -23.83 8.37
C ARG A 694 11.57 -23.05 9.60
N ASN A 695 12.18 -21.88 9.39
CA ASN A 695 12.64 -21.01 10.47
C ASN A 695 11.54 -20.05 10.94
N GLY A 696 10.34 -20.14 10.38
CA GLY A 696 9.25 -19.24 10.71
C GLY A 696 9.34 -17.87 10.05
N VAL A 697 10.13 -17.72 8.98
CA VAL A 697 10.34 -16.43 8.31
C VAL A 697 9.58 -16.36 6.99
N VAL A 698 8.94 -15.23 6.73
CA VAL A 698 8.32 -14.88 5.45
C VAL A 698 8.49 -13.40 5.14
N VAL A 699 8.61 -13.06 3.86
CA VAL A 699 8.78 -11.68 3.41
C VAL A 699 7.49 -11.17 2.79
N TYR A 700 6.99 -10.03 3.25
CA TYR A 700 5.77 -9.38 2.78
C TYR A 700 6.07 -8.02 2.15
N ASP A 701 5.76 -7.85 0.86
CA ASP A 701 6.17 -6.69 0.06
C ASP A 701 5.03 -5.69 -0.20
N GLY A 702 3.88 -5.88 0.46
CA GLY A 702 2.68 -5.04 0.30
C GLY A 702 2.56 -3.89 1.30
N LEU A 703 3.68 -3.29 1.72
CA LEU A 703 3.66 -2.17 2.66
C LEU A 703 3.45 -0.83 1.94
N THR A 704 2.65 0.05 2.55
CA THR A 704 2.50 1.45 2.14
C THR A 704 3.35 2.34 3.06
N PRO A 705 4.33 3.09 2.53
CA PRO A 705 5.15 4.01 3.33
C PRO A 705 4.32 5.06 4.08
N TYR A 706 4.77 5.43 5.28
CA TYR A 706 4.21 6.49 6.14
C TYR A 706 2.74 6.28 6.53
N ARG A 707 2.25 5.04 6.44
CA ARG A 707 0.87 4.65 6.74
C ARG A 707 0.84 3.49 7.71
N GLU A 708 -0.27 3.34 8.43
CA GLU A 708 -0.54 2.14 9.21
C GLU A 708 -0.69 0.94 8.28
N ASN A 709 0.11 -0.10 8.51
CA ASN A 709 0.07 -1.36 7.79
C ASN A 709 -0.20 -2.50 8.77
N HIS A 710 -1.16 -3.35 8.42
CA HIS A 710 -1.51 -4.53 9.20
C HIS A 710 -0.81 -5.77 8.62
N LEU A 711 -0.05 -6.45 9.47
CA LEU A 711 0.67 -7.67 9.17
C LEU A 711 0.02 -8.82 9.93
N MET A 712 -0.46 -9.81 9.21
CA MET A 712 -1.21 -10.93 9.76
C MET A 712 -0.66 -12.28 9.28
N LEU A 713 -0.53 -13.20 10.22
CA LEU A 713 -0.23 -14.61 9.96
C LEU A 713 -1.49 -15.46 10.16
N ASP A 714 -1.76 -16.35 9.20
CA ASP A 714 -2.89 -17.26 9.25
C ASP A 714 -2.38 -18.71 9.36
N VAL A 715 -2.79 -19.38 10.43
CA VAL A 715 -2.41 -20.75 10.79
C VAL A 715 -3.47 -21.80 10.42
N SER A 716 -4.56 -21.41 9.75
CA SER A 716 -5.70 -22.30 9.44
C SER A 716 -5.33 -23.55 8.62
N ASN A 717 -4.21 -23.51 7.91
CA ASN A 717 -3.78 -24.59 7.01
C ASN A 717 -2.28 -24.89 7.14
N THR A 718 -1.75 -24.75 8.36
CA THR A 718 -0.41 -25.20 8.73
C THR A 718 -0.43 -26.58 9.39
N ASN A 719 0.63 -27.34 9.16
CA ASN A 719 0.92 -28.58 9.91
C ASN A 719 1.84 -28.32 11.12
N SER A 720 2.20 -27.06 11.39
CA SER A 720 3.06 -26.72 12.53
C SER A 720 2.30 -26.95 13.84
N GLU A 721 2.96 -27.62 14.77
CA GLU A 721 2.47 -27.76 16.15
C GLU A 721 2.68 -26.48 16.96
N THR A 722 3.48 -25.53 16.46
CA THR A 722 3.79 -24.25 17.13
C THR A 722 2.56 -23.39 17.26
N ASP A 723 2.30 -22.90 18.47
CA ASP A 723 1.19 -22.00 18.74
C ASP A 723 1.61 -20.54 18.56
N LEU A 724 0.69 -19.72 18.07
CA LEU A 724 0.90 -18.32 17.75
C LEU A 724 0.12 -17.46 18.77
N GLN A 725 0.83 -16.79 19.68
CA GLN A 725 0.22 -16.06 20.80
C GLN A 725 -0.53 -14.80 20.35
N GLY A 726 -0.21 -14.27 19.18
CA GLY A 726 -0.93 -13.17 18.54
C GLY A 726 -0.66 -13.20 17.05
N ASN A 727 -1.70 -13.07 16.24
CA ASN A 727 -1.61 -13.27 14.80
C ASN A 727 -1.56 -11.98 13.97
N ARG A 728 -1.55 -10.81 14.63
CA ARG A 728 -1.53 -9.48 13.99
C ARG A 728 -0.46 -8.58 14.61
N ARG A 729 0.18 -7.77 13.77
CA ARG A 729 1.08 -6.67 14.14
C ARG A 729 0.81 -5.45 13.26
N ASN A 730 1.03 -4.25 13.79
CA ASN A 730 0.93 -2.99 13.04
C ASN A 730 2.32 -2.36 12.86
N THR A 731 2.54 -1.66 11.76
CA THR A 731 3.78 -0.90 11.50
C THR A 731 3.52 0.28 10.57
N ALA A 732 4.36 1.31 10.63
CA ALA A 732 4.34 2.45 9.73
C ALA A 732 5.73 2.74 9.17
N PRO A 733 6.15 2.11 8.05
CA PRO A 733 7.52 2.19 7.57
C PRO A 733 7.84 3.54 6.91
N TYR A 734 9.10 3.98 7.00
CA TYR A 734 9.65 4.91 6.00
C TYR A 734 9.62 4.27 4.61
N ARG A 735 9.58 5.10 3.57
CA ARG A 735 9.86 4.63 2.22
C ARG A 735 11.23 3.94 2.18
N GLY A 736 11.33 2.80 1.51
CA GLY A 736 12.54 2.00 1.39
C GLY A 736 12.89 1.16 2.64
N ALA A 737 12.06 1.17 3.68
CA ALA A 737 12.38 0.47 4.93
C ALA A 737 12.20 -1.05 4.81
N VAL A 738 13.06 -1.79 5.51
CA VAL A 738 12.91 -3.22 5.75
C VAL A 738 12.42 -3.40 7.18
N VAL A 739 11.11 -3.59 7.37
CA VAL A 739 10.52 -3.71 8.71
C VAL A 739 10.70 -5.12 9.24
N LEU A 740 11.12 -5.27 10.50
CA LEU A 740 11.09 -6.57 11.18
C LEU A 740 9.83 -6.68 12.02
N ALA A 741 8.93 -7.59 11.65
CA ALA A 741 7.72 -7.87 12.43
C ALA A 741 7.87 -9.22 13.14
N THR A 742 8.10 -9.19 14.45
CA THR A 742 8.24 -10.40 15.27
C THR A 742 6.91 -10.80 15.89
N PHE A 743 6.56 -12.07 15.71
CA PHE A 743 5.37 -12.72 16.26
C PHE A 743 5.80 -13.70 17.34
N ASP A 744 5.11 -13.65 18.47
CA ASP A 744 5.41 -14.49 19.63
C ASP A 744 4.81 -15.88 19.44
N THR A 745 5.65 -16.90 19.60
CA THR A 745 5.32 -18.30 19.31
C THR A 745 5.67 -19.21 20.47
N ASP A 746 4.79 -20.15 20.81
CA ASP A 746 5.08 -21.25 21.72
C ASP A 746 5.42 -22.52 20.93
N GLN A 747 6.72 -22.82 20.84
CA GLN A 747 7.26 -23.98 20.12
C GLN A 747 7.12 -25.29 20.87
N ARG A 748 6.68 -25.26 22.13
CA ARG A 748 6.52 -26.49 22.94
C ARG A 748 5.47 -27.39 22.30
N LYS A 749 5.70 -28.70 22.25
CA LYS A 749 4.74 -29.64 21.66
C LYS A 749 3.46 -29.71 22.48
N PRO A 750 2.27 -29.65 21.85
CA PRO A 750 1.01 -29.87 22.54
C PRO A 750 0.84 -31.35 22.88
N TRP A 751 0.31 -31.63 24.07
CA TRP A 751 -0.08 -32.96 24.53
C TRP A 751 -1.48 -32.91 25.12
N TYR A 752 -2.28 -33.92 24.79
CA TYR A 752 -3.63 -34.09 25.30
C TYR A 752 -3.69 -35.30 26.21
N ILE A 753 -3.87 -35.06 27.50
CA ILE A 753 -3.75 -36.10 28.53
C ILE A 753 -5.07 -36.21 29.26
N ARG A 754 -5.67 -37.39 29.25
CA ARG A 754 -6.86 -37.63 30.07
C ARG A 754 -6.42 -38.04 31.47
N ALA A 755 -6.90 -37.35 32.50
CA ALA A 755 -6.60 -37.75 33.88
C ALA A 755 -7.80 -37.61 34.80
N GLN A 756 -7.81 -38.39 35.89
CA GLN A 756 -8.87 -38.42 36.90
C GLN A 756 -8.27 -38.47 38.30
N ARG A 757 -9.06 -38.09 39.29
CA ARG A 757 -8.69 -38.26 40.71
C ARG A 757 -8.74 -39.76 41.10
N PRO A 758 -8.15 -40.17 42.23
CA PRO A 758 -8.07 -41.58 42.63
C PRO A 758 -9.43 -42.24 42.88
N ASP A 759 -10.45 -41.43 43.17
CA ASP A 759 -11.85 -41.83 43.37
C ASP A 759 -12.65 -41.92 42.05
N GLY A 760 -12.01 -41.65 40.91
CA GLY A 760 -12.63 -41.64 39.58
C GLY A 760 -13.36 -40.33 39.24
N SER A 761 -13.33 -39.32 40.11
CA SER A 761 -13.91 -38.02 39.83
C SER A 761 -13.07 -37.19 38.85
N PRO A 762 -13.67 -36.29 38.07
CA PRO A 762 -12.96 -35.45 37.12
C PRO A 762 -12.07 -34.41 37.83
N LEU A 763 -10.96 -34.06 37.19
CA LEU A 763 -10.20 -32.85 37.50
C LEU A 763 -11.03 -31.59 37.20
N THR A 764 -10.78 -30.54 37.98
CA THR A 764 -11.49 -29.26 37.91
C THR A 764 -11.10 -28.53 36.62
N PHE A 765 -12.08 -28.17 35.80
CA PHE A 765 -11.86 -27.42 34.55
C PHE A 765 -11.22 -26.05 34.85
N GLY A 766 -10.37 -25.57 33.94
CA GLY A 766 -9.72 -24.26 34.03
C GLY A 766 -8.50 -24.21 34.94
N TYR A 767 -8.23 -25.22 35.77
CA TYR A 767 -7.06 -25.18 36.65
C TYR A 767 -5.74 -25.29 35.85
N GLU A 768 -4.74 -24.53 36.27
CA GLU A 768 -3.40 -24.56 35.67
C GLU A 768 -2.69 -25.89 35.98
N VAL A 769 -1.86 -26.30 35.03
CA VAL A 769 -1.00 -27.46 35.14
C VAL A 769 0.43 -26.97 35.22
N GLU A 770 1.13 -27.33 36.29
CA GLU A 770 2.48 -26.87 36.57
C GLU A 770 3.51 -28.00 36.41
N ASP A 771 4.73 -27.64 36.00
CA ASP A 771 5.87 -28.54 36.07
C ASP A 771 6.42 -28.66 37.51
N ILE A 772 7.45 -29.49 37.69
CA ILE A 772 8.12 -29.67 38.99
C ILE A 772 8.83 -28.40 39.52
N HIS A 773 8.99 -27.38 38.67
CA HIS A 773 9.61 -26.10 38.99
C HIS A 773 8.57 -25.01 39.27
N GLY A 774 7.27 -25.33 39.20
CA GLY A 774 6.17 -24.39 39.42
C GLY A 774 5.87 -23.50 38.21
N HIS A 775 6.36 -23.84 37.01
CA HIS A 775 5.98 -23.12 35.80
C HIS A 775 4.67 -23.66 35.24
N ASN A 776 3.74 -22.78 34.88
CA ASN A 776 2.56 -23.16 34.13
C ASN A 776 2.95 -23.70 32.73
N ILE A 777 2.56 -24.94 32.46
CA ILE A 777 2.78 -25.63 31.19
C ILE A 777 1.46 -25.99 30.49
N GLY A 778 0.31 -25.62 31.04
CA GLY A 778 -0.98 -26.01 30.47
C GLY A 778 -2.18 -25.76 31.38
N VAL A 779 -3.33 -26.27 30.95
CA VAL A 779 -4.61 -26.12 31.64
C VAL A 779 -5.44 -27.39 31.59
N VAL A 780 -6.31 -27.58 32.57
CA VAL A 780 -7.31 -28.64 32.57
C VAL A 780 -8.49 -28.24 31.68
N GLY A 781 -8.65 -28.92 30.55
CA GLY A 781 -9.77 -28.79 29.63
C GLY A 781 -11.03 -29.55 30.06
N GLN A 782 -12.10 -29.40 29.27
CA GLN A 782 -13.37 -30.07 29.55
C GLN A 782 -13.23 -31.60 29.53
N GLY A 783 -14.00 -32.30 30.37
CA GLY A 783 -13.94 -33.76 30.46
C GLY A 783 -12.65 -34.32 31.12
N SER A 784 -11.93 -33.47 31.86
CA SER A 784 -10.62 -33.77 32.49
C SER A 784 -9.54 -34.19 31.49
N GLN A 785 -9.52 -33.46 30.38
CA GLN A 785 -8.47 -33.55 29.39
C GLN A 785 -7.50 -32.40 29.62
N LEU A 786 -6.34 -32.68 30.19
CA LEU A 786 -5.26 -31.72 30.30
C LEU A 786 -4.72 -31.41 28.91
N PHE A 787 -4.56 -30.13 28.62
CA PHE A 787 -3.79 -29.64 27.50
C PHE A 787 -2.51 -29.06 28.07
N ILE A 788 -1.38 -29.71 27.80
CA ILE A 788 -0.05 -29.20 28.21
C ILE A 788 0.81 -28.99 26.98
N ARG A 789 1.77 -28.07 27.09
CA ARG A 789 2.79 -27.84 26.07
C ARG A 789 4.17 -28.05 26.67
N THR A 790 4.90 -29.04 26.15
CA THR A 790 6.26 -29.36 26.60
C THR A 790 7.08 -30.05 25.52
N ASN A 791 8.38 -29.72 25.45
CA ASN A 791 9.32 -30.34 24.52
C ASN A 791 9.85 -31.69 24.99
N GLU A 792 9.98 -31.85 26.31
CA GLU A 792 10.41 -33.09 26.94
C GLU A 792 9.26 -33.65 27.76
N VAL A 793 9.20 -34.98 27.91
CA VAL A 793 8.21 -35.60 28.78
C VAL A 793 8.57 -35.26 30.22
N PRO A 794 7.76 -34.44 30.93
CA PRO A 794 8.04 -34.12 32.32
C PRO A 794 7.97 -35.41 33.14
N PRO A 795 8.83 -35.62 34.14
CA PRO A 795 8.72 -36.80 35.01
C PRO A 795 7.41 -36.79 35.80
N GLU A 796 6.94 -35.59 36.13
CA GLU A 796 5.77 -35.32 36.95
C GLU A 796 5.20 -33.94 36.61
N ILE A 797 3.88 -33.81 36.70
CA ILE A 797 3.16 -32.54 36.62
C ILE A 797 2.23 -32.40 37.82
N ASN A 798 2.01 -31.17 38.25
CA ASN A 798 1.13 -30.84 39.36
C ASN A 798 -0.14 -30.16 38.83
N VAL A 799 -1.29 -30.56 39.36
CA VAL A 799 -2.58 -29.95 39.07
C VAL A 799 -3.20 -29.54 40.38
N ALA A 800 -3.54 -28.26 40.53
CA ALA A 800 -4.24 -27.82 41.73
C ALA A 800 -5.62 -28.51 41.82
N ILE A 801 -5.97 -28.97 43.03
CA ILE A 801 -7.29 -29.51 43.38
C ILE A 801 -8.14 -28.40 44.00
N ASP A 802 -7.52 -27.61 44.87
CA ASP A 802 -8.12 -26.47 45.56
C ASP A 802 -7.01 -25.43 45.80
N LYS A 803 -7.05 -24.32 45.06
CA LYS A 803 -6.06 -23.24 45.20
C LYS A 803 -6.15 -22.51 46.54
N GLN A 804 -7.33 -22.41 47.16
CA GLN A 804 -7.49 -21.71 48.44
C GLN A 804 -6.89 -22.50 49.61
N GLN A 805 -6.91 -23.82 49.51
CA GLN A 805 -6.30 -24.71 50.50
C GLN A 805 -4.86 -25.11 50.16
N GLY A 806 -4.33 -24.68 49.00
CA GLY A 806 -3.01 -25.06 48.51
C GLY A 806 -2.87 -26.57 48.24
N LEU A 807 -3.97 -27.24 47.90
CA LEU A 807 -3.98 -28.67 47.61
C LEU A 807 -3.76 -28.91 46.11
N SER A 808 -2.81 -29.77 45.78
CA SER A 808 -2.54 -30.23 44.41
C SER A 808 -2.41 -31.75 44.38
N CYS A 809 -2.72 -32.35 43.23
CA CYS A 809 -2.37 -33.73 42.95
C CYS A 809 -1.30 -33.79 41.88
N SER A 810 -0.58 -34.90 41.85
CA SER A 810 0.50 -35.08 40.88
C SER A 810 0.27 -36.25 39.93
N ILE A 811 0.72 -36.07 38.69
CA ILE A 811 0.63 -37.08 37.63
C ILE A 811 2.05 -37.38 37.17
N THR A 812 2.50 -38.62 37.37
CA THR A 812 3.82 -39.08 36.96
C THR A 812 3.77 -39.73 35.58
N PHE A 813 4.72 -39.39 34.71
CA PHE A 813 4.85 -39.97 33.38
C PHE A 813 6.01 -40.97 33.30
N GLY A 814 5.91 -41.90 32.34
CA GLY A 814 7.03 -42.77 31.97
C GLY A 814 8.01 -42.06 31.03
N LYS A 815 8.75 -42.82 30.22
CA LYS A 815 9.63 -42.26 29.17
C LYS A 815 8.87 -41.58 28.01
N THR A 816 7.57 -41.84 27.90
CA THR A 816 6.68 -41.33 26.85
C THR A 816 5.33 -40.99 27.46
N ILE A 817 4.69 -39.93 26.97
CA ILE A 817 3.28 -39.64 27.26
C ILE A 817 2.43 -40.47 26.28
N ASP A 818 1.63 -41.38 26.83
CA ASP A 818 0.61 -42.12 26.09
C ASP A 818 -0.74 -41.42 26.22
N GLU A 819 -1.17 -40.71 25.17
CA GLU A 819 -2.43 -39.95 25.13
C GLU A 819 -3.69 -40.84 25.13
N SER A 820 -3.53 -42.14 24.85
CA SER A 820 -4.66 -43.09 24.90
C SER A 820 -4.99 -43.57 26.31
N LYS A 821 -4.08 -43.34 27.26
CA LYS A 821 -4.20 -43.78 28.65
C LYS A 821 -4.91 -42.72 29.50
N VAL A 822 -5.75 -43.19 30.43
CA VAL A 822 -6.26 -42.35 31.53
C VAL A 822 -5.27 -42.39 32.68
N TYR A 823 -4.69 -41.25 33.02
CA TYR A 823 -3.78 -41.08 34.15
C TYR A 823 -4.55 -40.84 35.45
N ILE A 824 -3.93 -41.18 36.57
CA ILE A 824 -4.49 -40.91 37.89
C ILE A 824 -3.66 -39.81 38.53
N CYS A 825 -4.31 -38.70 38.88
CA CYS A 825 -3.73 -37.60 39.64
C CYS A 825 -3.77 -38.00 41.12
N ARG A 826 -2.61 -38.20 41.74
CA ARG A 826 -2.48 -38.76 43.10
C ARG A 826 -2.29 -37.71 44.17
#